data_AF-A0A518AIH6-F1
#
_entry.id   AF-A0A518AIH6-F1
#
_cell.length_a   1.000
_cell.length_b   1.000
_cell.length_c   1.000
_cell.angle_alpha   90.00
_cell.angle_beta   90.00
_cell.angle_gamma   90.00
#
_symmetry.space_group_name_H-M   'P 1'
#
loop_
_entity.id
_entity.type
_entity.pdbx_description
1 polymer ?
#
loop_
_entity_poly.entity_id
_entity_poly.type
_entity_poly.pdbx_seq_one_letter_code
_entity_poly.pdbx_strand_id
1 'polypeptide(L)'
;MRDARTLLIVTIAALLLFPPFARGAITAADVTAAIDRGRDYLLREQSPRGTWNDSVGTPGGVTALATLALLNSGVDVDSVAMQKSLKYLRTSEFNGTYTVALQTMVLAAAEPKRDRAILERNVRWFEETQIKNGGNRGAWSYPGSGGDKSNSQFAVLALYEAQRAGIKVDPAVWALAADFWRRTQNPDGSWEYGNNPPSGSMTCAGIGGLVITSLAVDEGDARVAAGRVLCCQQHEDDKHLEAALAWLGQHFSVERNPGPLAISESWHFYYLYGVERAGRLSARRLIGKSDWYREGAEYLVNHQDPLAHFWKGNSTEGNPHIATSMALLFLSKGRWPIVMGKLQHGPGDDWNNHRRDAANLTAYAEKKWESKLTWQIMNPSSATVEDLLQTPVIYISGNRAPELEPYAKKLRDYIDRGGFIFAESCCRDSEQFNGGIRRLMAKVFPEPEYRLQQVPASHPIWRMEEVTRPESPYVGKLWSVEYGCRTCVIFCEEDLSCYWELNRPTRSDEYPVAIEQQIDDAMTIGINVLTYATNREPKTKEQGFVDEFAADAKNQIQGRGTIEVAKLRHGGGCDDAPGALANLLRTASQGQIKLRIADDNRLISAGGDDLFRYHMVFMHGRHDFRFTPAERNNLRKFLENGGTILADSICASDAFSKAFRREMSLVMPDDSLERIEATDDLLSTAHGGYDLKRVEVRDPQPAEQDTPLAARVRQREPELEGLKINDRWGVIFSPLDLSCALEKHEAIECRGYTREDAARIGVNVILYTLDP
;
A
#
# COMPACT_ATOMS: atom_id res chain seq x y z
N MET A 1 26.52 43.99 74.50
CA MET A 1 26.36 44.83 73.29
C MET A 1 26.55 43.94 72.08
N ARG A 2 25.57 43.96 71.16
CA ARG A 2 25.47 43.25 69.86
C ARG A 2 25.18 41.74 69.91
N ASP A 3 23.88 41.44 69.87
CA ASP A 3 23.31 40.21 69.30
C ASP A 3 23.01 40.44 67.81
N ALA A 4 23.48 39.53 66.96
CA ALA A 4 23.21 39.53 65.53
C ALA A 4 22.12 38.50 65.21
N ARG A 5 20.96 38.98 64.73
CA ARG A 5 19.85 38.14 64.25
C ARG A 5 19.89 37.99 62.73
N THR A 6 19.83 36.73 62.34
CA THR A 6 19.45 36.13 61.06
C THR A 6 18.32 36.87 60.32
N LEU A 7 18.48 37.09 59.02
CA LEU A 7 17.35 37.24 58.11
C LEU A 7 17.64 36.47 56.80
N LEU A 8 16.85 35.42 56.60
CA LEU A 8 16.80 34.58 55.41
C LEU A 8 15.80 35.23 54.43
N ILE A 9 16.25 35.63 53.24
CA ILE A 9 15.37 36.02 52.13
C ILE A 9 15.53 34.98 51.03
N VAL A 10 14.53 34.09 50.93
CA VAL A 10 14.36 33.14 49.84
C VAL A 10 13.69 33.88 48.68
N THR A 11 14.41 34.04 47.57
CA THR A 11 13.82 34.55 46.32
C THR A 11 13.51 33.34 45.43
N ILE A 12 12.22 33.03 45.27
CA ILE A 12 11.73 31.98 44.37
C ILE A 12 11.82 32.51 42.94
N ALA A 13 12.79 32.02 42.17
CA ALA A 13 12.83 32.21 40.73
C ALA A 13 11.99 31.08 40.08
N ALA A 14 10.79 31.43 39.60
CA ALA A 14 9.95 30.54 38.81
C ALA A 14 10.62 30.31 37.44
N LEU A 15 11.33 29.19 37.31
CA LEU A 15 11.66 28.61 36.01
C LEU A 15 10.36 28.12 35.37
N LEU A 16 9.85 28.87 34.40
CA LEU A 16 8.88 28.39 33.42
C LEU A 16 9.57 27.31 32.57
N LEU A 17 9.61 26.09 33.11
CA LEU A 17 9.82 24.87 32.33
C LEU A 17 8.60 24.72 31.43
N PHE A 18 8.68 25.26 30.22
CA PHE A 18 7.84 24.76 29.15
C PHE A 18 8.19 23.27 28.99
N PRO A 19 7.23 22.34 29.11
CA PRO A 19 7.51 20.97 28.73
C PRO A 19 8.01 20.98 27.27
N PRO A 20 8.96 20.12 26.88
CA PRO A 20 9.26 19.94 25.48
C PRO A 20 7.93 19.66 24.79
N PHE A 21 7.56 20.47 23.79
CA PHE A 21 6.45 20.14 22.92
C PHE A 21 6.72 18.72 22.44
N ALA A 22 5.91 17.76 22.91
CA ALA A 22 5.84 16.45 22.28
C ALA A 22 5.43 16.73 20.83
N ARG A 23 6.40 16.69 19.91
CA ARG A 23 6.10 16.82 18.49
C ARG A 23 5.25 15.61 18.13
N GLY A 24 4.04 15.88 17.63
CA GLY A 24 3.12 14.81 17.23
C GLY A 24 3.72 13.95 16.12
N ALA A 25 3.22 12.73 15.99
CA ALA A 25 3.56 11.83 14.89
C ALA A 25 3.33 12.53 13.53
N ILE A 26 4.23 12.32 12.57
CA ILE A 26 4.12 12.89 11.21
C ILE A 26 2.95 12.30 10.43
N THR A 27 2.32 13.11 9.59
CA THR A 27 1.21 12.69 8.72
C THR A 27 1.66 12.42 7.29
N ALA A 28 0.81 11.76 6.48
CA ALA A 28 1.03 11.60 5.04
C ALA A 28 1.19 12.95 4.30
N ALA A 29 0.51 13.99 4.79
CA ALA A 29 0.60 15.34 4.23
C ALA A 29 1.97 15.96 4.51
N ASP A 30 2.55 15.75 5.70
CA ASP A 30 3.87 16.27 6.04
C ASP A 30 4.97 15.66 5.16
N VAL A 31 4.89 14.35 4.92
CA VAL A 31 5.82 13.62 4.03
C VAL A 31 5.71 14.13 2.59
N THR A 32 4.49 14.26 2.08
CA THR A 32 4.25 14.76 0.72
C THR A 32 4.76 16.20 0.57
N ALA A 33 4.48 17.06 1.55
CA ALA A 33 4.96 18.42 1.55
C ALA A 33 6.49 18.50 1.61
N ALA A 34 7.16 17.62 2.37
CA ALA A 34 8.62 17.57 2.41
C ALA A 34 9.21 17.17 1.05
N ILE A 35 8.62 16.18 0.36
CA ILE A 35 9.02 15.77 -1.00
C ILE A 35 8.84 16.93 -1.98
N ASP A 36 7.67 17.58 -1.98
CA ASP A 36 7.37 18.70 -2.88
C ASP A 36 8.37 19.83 -2.70
N ARG A 37 8.63 20.22 -1.44
CA ARG A 37 9.59 21.27 -1.10
C ARG A 37 11.02 20.95 -1.55
N GLY A 38 11.45 19.70 -1.39
CA GLY A 38 12.77 19.24 -1.82
C GLY A 38 12.92 19.18 -3.34
N ARG A 39 11.88 18.69 -4.03
CA ARG A 39 11.78 18.69 -5.50
C ARG A 39 11.88 20.12 -6.03
N ASP A 40 11.10 21.03 -5.47
CA ASP A 40 11.07 22.42 -5.90
C ASP A 40 12.42 23.12 -5.65
N TYR A 41 13.12 22.79 -4.56
CA TYR A 41 14.49 23.24 -4.35
C TYR A 41 15.42 22.80 -5.48
N LEU A 42 15.45 21.51 -5.82
CA LEU A 42 16.30 21.03 -6.91
C LEU A 42 15.95 21.68 -8.25
N LEU A 43 14.67 21.85 -8.56
CA LEU A 43 14.22 22.51 -9.79
C LEU A 43 14.65 23.97 -9.86
N ARG A 44 14.58 24.72 -8.75
CA ARG A 44 15.05 26.12 -8.68
C ARG A 44 16.55 26.25 -8.87
N GLU A 45 17.33 25.30 -8.37
CA GLU A 45 18.79 25.31 -8.46
C GLU A 45 19.33 24.75 -9.79
N GLN A 46 18.45 24.28 -10.68
CA GLN A 46 18.86 23.79 -11.99
C GLN A 46 19.47 24.92 -12.84
N SER A 47 20.68 24.70 -13.36
CA SER A 47 21.31 25.65 -14.27
C SER A 47 20.53 25.78 -15.59
N PRO A 48 20.71 26.85 -16.38
CA PRO A 48 20.12 26.97 -17.70
C PRO A 48 20.46 25.80 -18.66
N ARG A 49 21.57 25.10 -18.40
CA ARG A 49 22.02 23.93 -19.18
C ARG A 49 21.38 22.61 -18.72
N GLY A 50 20.56 22.61 -17.68
CA GLY A 50 19.95 21.40 -17.12
C GLY A 50 20.83 20.64 -16.13
N THR A 51 21.86 21.29 -15.58
CA THR A 51 22.86 20.64 -14.72
C THR A 51 22.83 21.23 -13.31
N TRP A 52 23.41 20.49 -12.36
CA TRP A 52 23.70 20.96 -11.00
C TRP A 52 25.22 21.09 -10.81
N ASN A 53 25.66 21.40 -9.59
CA ASN A 53 27.06 21.64 -9.23
C ASN A 53 27.90 20.34 -9.21
N ASP A 54 28.07 19.72 -10.38
CA ASP A 54 28.95 18.58 -10.60
C ASP A 54 30.39 18.90 -10.16
N SER A 55 31.04 17.91 -9.53
CA SER A 55 32.45 18.05 -9.16
C SER A 55 33.35 17.82 -10.38
N VAL A 56 34.51 18.48 -10.42
CA VAL A 56 35.49 18.32 -11.51
C VAL A 56 35.96 16.86 -11.64
N GLY A 57 36.03 16.12 -10.53
CA GLY A 57 36.46 14.71 -10.52
C GLY A 57 35.35 13.70 -10.85
N THR A 58 34.09 14.12 -10.83
CA THR A 58 32.91 13.29 -11.13
C THR A 58 31.92 14.06 -12.00
N PRO A 59 32.31 14.45 -13.23
CA PRO A 59 31.43 15.21 -14.11
C PRO A 59 30.13 14.44 -14.34
N GLY A 60 28.99 15.15 -14.29
CA GLY A 60 27.65 14.59 -14.47
C GLY A 60 27.09 13.79 -13.29
N GLY A 61 27.87 13.51 -12.23
CA GLY A 61 27.41 12.69 -11.11
C GLY A 61 26.28 13.31 -10.30
N VAL A 62 26.40 14.60 -9.93
CA VAL A 62 25.36 15.32 -9.19
C VAL A 62 24.14 15.56 -10.09
N THR A 63 24.38 15.89 -11.36
CA THR A 63 23.31 16.09 -12.34
C THR A 63 22.49 14.81 -12.55
N ALA A 64 23.13 13.65 -12.70
CA ALA A 64 22.43 12.38 -12.84
C ALA A 64 21.67 11.99 -11.56
N LEU A 65 22.27 12.22 -10.39
CA LEU A 65 21.62 11.96 -9.10
C LEU A 65 20.38 12.84 -8.87
N ALA A 66 20.49 14.15 -9.12
CA ALA A 66 19.37 15.08 -9.02
C ALA A 66 18.26 14.73 -10.01
N THR A 67 18.63 14.36 -11.24
CA THR A 67 17.66 13.92 -12.26
C THR A 67 16.92 12.66 -11.82
N LEU A 68 17.64 11.67 -11.26
CA LEU A 68 17.02 10.45 -10.74
C LEU A 68 16.06 10.75 -9.58
N ALA A 69 16.45 11.63 -8.66
CA ALA A 69 15.61 12.05 -7.55
C ALA A 69 14.33 12.75 -8.04
N LEU A 70 14.46 13.69 -8.99
CA LEU A 70 13.33 14.41 -9.58
C LEU A 70 12.34 13.45 -10.26
N LEU A 71 12.83 12.51 -11.08
CA LEU A 71 11.99 11.46 -11.71
C LEU A 71 11.23 10.64 -10.66
N ASN A 72 11.92 10.17 -9.61
CA ASN A 72 11.29 9.35 -8.58
C ASN A 72 10.35 10.18 -7.68
N SER A 73 10.53 11.49 -7.59
CA SER A 73 9.65 12.43 -6.87
C SER A 73 8.45 12.93 -7.69
N GLY A 74 8.21 12.35 -8.87
CA GLY A 74 7.02 12.62 -9.68
C GLY A 74 7.14 13.81 -10.65
N VAL A 75 8.36 14.28 -10.95
CA VAL A 75 8.52 15.27 -12.04
C VAL A 75 8.29 14.58 -13.37
N ASP A 76 7.37 15.14 -14.16
CA ASP A 76 7.05 14.66 -15.51
C ASP A 76 8.30 14.62 -16.40
N VAL A 77 8.49 13.48 -17.07
CA VAL A 77 9.59 13.22 -18.01
C VAL A 77 9.62 14.24 -19.13
N ASP A 78 8.48 14.76 -19.56
CA ASP A 78 8.31 15.71 -20.65
C ASP A 78 8.45 17.18 -20.22
N SER A 79 8.58 17.44 -18.92
CA SER A 79 8.79 18.80 -18.41
C SER A 79 10.06 19.43 -18.97
N VAL A 80 10.05 20.77 -19.14
CA VAL A 80 11.20 21.53 -19.67
C VAL A 80 12.46 21.30 -18.84
N ALA A 81 12.33 21.24 -17.51
CA ALA A 81 13.45 20.99 -16.62
C ALA A 81 14.04 19.58 -16.83
N MET A 82 13.20 18.56 -16.95
CA MET A 82 13.64 17.18 -17.15
C MET A 82 14.27 16.98 -18.53
N GLN A 83 13.67 17.52 -19.59
CA GLN A 83 14.23 17.42 -20.94
C GLN A 83 15.61 18.08 -21.05
N LYS A 84 15.90 19.15 -20.31
CA LYS A 84 17.24 19.77 -20.26
C LYS A 84 18.28 18.85 -19.64
N SER A 85 18.00 18.25 -18.48
CA SER A 85 18.96 17.35 -17.82
C SER A 85 19.13 16.04 -18.60
N LEU A 86 18.05 15.47 -19.13
CA LEU A 86 18.10 14.30 -20.01
C LEU A 86 18.93 14.59 -21.27
N LYS A 87 18.79 15.77 -21.88
CA LYS A 87 19.63 16.17 -23.02
C LYS A 87 21.12 16.20 -22.65
N TYR A 88 21.47 16.78 -21.51
CA TYR A 88 22.85 16.79 -21.03
C TYR A 88 23.38 15.37 -20.83
N LEU A 89 22.60 14.51 -20.15
CA LEU A 89 22.99 13.12 -19.90
C LEU A 89 23.10 12.30 -21.19
N ARG A 90 22.25 12.51 -22.19
CA ARG A 90 22.30 11.79 -23.48
C ARG A 90 23.50 12.16 -24.33
N THR A 91 23.96 13.41 -24.22
CA THR A 91 25.06 13.94 -25.05
C THR A 91 26.43 13.82 -24.38
N SER A 92 26.47 13.36 -23.13
CA SER A 92 27.70 13.21 -22.36
C SER A 92 28.14 11.75 -22.28
N GLU A 93 29.44 11.53 -22.47
CA GLU A 93 30.07 10.24 -22.21
C GLU A 93 30.88 10.32 -20.92
N PHE A 94 30.69 9.33 -20.06
CA PHE A 94 31.31 9.28 -18.74
C PHE A 94 32.12 7.99 -18.59
N ASN A 95 33.16 8.03 -17.77
CA ASN A 95 34.05 6.89 -17.53
C ASN A 95 34.23 6.55 -16.04
N GLY A 96 33.42 7.16 -15.16
CA GLY A 96 33.39 6.88 -13.73
C GLY A 96 32.17 6.02 -13.37
N THR A 97 32.38 4.95 -12.60
CA THR A 97 31.34 3.98 -12.23
C THR A 97 30.08 4.64 -11.66
N TYR A 98 30.20 5.58 -10.72
CA TYR A 98 29.02 6.31 -10.19
C TYR A 98 28.25 7.05 -11.29
N THR A 99 28.93 7.80 -12.13
CA THR A 99 28.27 8.61 -13.16
C THR A 99 27.63 7.73 -14.23
N VAL A 100 28.34 6.71 -14.70
CA VAL A 100 27.78 5.74 -15.68
C VAL A 100 26.58 5.02 -15.06
N ALA A 101 26.66 4.64 -13.79
CA ALA A 101 25.56 3.97 -13.10
C ALA A 101 24.33 4.87 -12.96
N LEU A 102 24.50 6.10 -12.49
CA LEU A 102 23.41 7.06 -12.35
C LEU A 102 22.81 7.43 -13.71
N GLN A 103 23.63 7.62 -14.75
CA GLN A 103 23.14 7.84 -16.12
C GLN A 103 22.27 6.64 -16.57
N THR A 104 22.75 5.41 -16.38
CA THR A 104 21.97 4.20 -16.72
C THR A 104 20.65 4.14 -15.98
N MET A 105 20.63 4.37 -14.66
CA MET A 105 19.39 4.35 -13.87
C MET A 105 18.41 5.44 -14.31
N VAL A 106 18.90 6.65 -14.63
CA VAL A 106 18.05 7.75 -15.15
C VAL A 106 17.41 7.37 -16.47
N LEU A 107 18.21 6.91 -17.45
CA LEU A 107 17.72 6.61 -18.79
C LEU A 107 16.81 5.37 -18.81
N ALA A 108 17.07 4.39 -17.94
CA ALA A 108 16.21 3.23 -17.74
C ALA A 108 14.85 3.62 -17.13
N ALA A 109 14.83 4.60 -16.23
CA ALA A 109 13.61 5.08 -15.58
C ALA A 109 12.82 6.07 -16.45
N ALA A 110 13.49 6.86 -17.30
CA ALA A 110 12.86 7.91 -18.10
C ALA A 110 12.28 7.38 -19.42
N GLU A 111 13.13 7.05 -20.39
CA GLU A 111 12.71 6.68 -21.75
C GLU A 111 13.52 5.47 -22.27
N PRO A 112 13.42 4.28 -21.65
CA PRO A 112 14.32 3.15 -21.92
C PRO A 112 14.34 2.68 -23.37
N LYS A 113 13.19 2.75 -24.07
CA LYS A 113 13.11 2.41 -25.50
C LYS A 113 13.90 3.39 -26.37
N ARG A 114 13.81 4.70 -26.07
CA ARG A 114 14.52 5.76 -26.79
C ARG A 114 16.02 5.70 -26.52
N ASP A 115 16.39 5.46 -25.27
CA ASP A 115 17.77 5.48 -24.79
C ASP A 115 18.49 4.13 -24.87
N ARG A 116 17.87 3.14 -25.53
CA ARG A 116 18.35 1.76 -25.62
C ARG A 116 19.84 1.66 -26.01
N ALA A 117 20.27 2.42 -27.02
CA ALA A 117 21.66 2.38 -27.49
C ALA A 117 22.67 2.86 -26.42
N ILE A 118 22.29 3.86 -25.61
CA ILE A 118 23.11 4.36 -24.51
C ILE A 118 23.14 3.36 -23.37
N LEU A 119 21.99 2.75 -23.05
CA LEU A 119 21.91 1.69 -22.04
C LEU A 119 22.78 0.48 -22.41
N GLU A 120 22.70 0.00 -23.66
CA GLU A 120 23.55 -1.10 -24.15
C GLU A 120 25.04 -0.74 -24.12
N ARG A 121 25.41 0.52 -24.43
CA ARG A 121 26.79 1.01 -24.30
C ARG A 121 27.24 0.96 -22.85
N ASN A 122 26.42 1.46 -21.91
CA ASN A 122 26.78 1.50 -20.50
C ASN A 122 26.86 0.10 -19.89
N VAL A 123 25.98 -0.83 -20.28
CA VAL A 123 26.08 -2.25 -19.88
C VAL A 123 27.40 -2.85 -20.35
N ARG A 124 27.75 -2.72 -21.65
CA ARG A 124 29.06 -3.19 -22.15
C ARG A 124 30.23 -2.61 -21.38
N TRP A 125 30.16 -1.31 -21.05
CA TRP A 125 31.18 -0.66 -20.24
C TRP A 125 31.34 -1.33 -18.86
N PHE A 126 30.24 -1.69 -18.19
CA PHE A 126 30.31 -2.44 -16.93
C PHE A 126 30.89 -3.85 -17.11
N GLU A 127 30.51 -4.57 -18.19
CA GLU A 127 31.01 -5.92 -18.49
C GLU A 127 32.53 -5.93 -18.79
N GLU A 128 33.03 -4.88 -19.44
CA GLU A 128 34.45 -4.69 -19.77
C GLU A 128 35.27 -4.26 -18.56
N THR A 129 34.72 -3.39 -17.70
CA THR A 129 35.42 -2.81 -16.56
C THR A 129 35.31 -3.60 -15.26
N GLN A 130 34.44 -4.63 -15.21
CA GLN A 130 34.37 -5.51 -14.05
C GLN A 130 35.71 -6.20 -13.83
N ILE A 131 36.17 -6.22 -12.57
CA ILE A 131 37.42 -6.89 -12.22
C ILE A 131 37.21 -8.40 -12.31
N LYS A 132 37.97 -9.08 -13.17
CA LYS A 132 37.82 -10.53 -13.44
C LYS A 132 38.77 -11.42 -12.63
N ASN A 133 39.77 -10.84 -11.97
CA ASN A 133 40.84 -11.59 -11.29
C ASN A 133 41.23 -10.97 -9.94
N GLY A 134 41.85 -11.76 -9.06
CA GLY A 134 42.35 -11.31 -7.76
C GLY A 134 41.27 -11.18 -6.68
N GLY A 135 41.64 -10.62 -5.52
CA GLY A 135 40.77 -10.52 -4.35
C GLY A 135 39.49 -9.71 -4.57
N ASN A 136 39.55 -8.71 -5.45
CA ASN A 136 38.40 -7.85 -5.78
C ASN A 136 37.68 -8.30 -7.05
N ARG A 137 37.87 -9.56 -7.49
CA ARG A 137 37.10 -10.13 -8.59
C ARG A 137 35.60 -10.01 -8.31
N GLY A 138 34.86 -9.53 -9.31
CA GLY A 138 33.43 -9.24 -9.28
C GLY A 138 33.07 -7.81 -8.91
N ALA A 139 34.05 -7.00 -8.50
CA ALA A 139 33.88 -5.61 -8.13
C ALA A 139 34.09 -4.64 -9.31
N TRP A 140 33.67 -3.39 -9.10
CA TRP A 140 33.98 -2.22 -9.91
C TRP A 140 34.74 -1.17 -9.10
N SER A 141 35.50 -0.32 -9.78
CA SER A 141 36.36 0.70 -9.21
C SER A 141 35.98 2.11 -9.65
N TYR A 142 36.60 3.11 -9.02
CA TYR A 142 36.83 4.40 -9.64
C TYR A 142 37.64 4.24 -10.94
N PRO A 143 37.71 5.26 -11.83
CA PRO A 143 38.63 5.22 -12.96
C PRO A 143 40.05 4.81 -12.49
N GLY A 144 40.49 3.60 -12.85
CA GLY A 144 41.71 2.99 -12.29
C GLY A 144 41.48 1.58 -11.72
N SER A 145 42.42 1.10 -10.90
CA SER A 145 42.41 -0.26 -10.31
C SER A 145 41.95 -0.27 -8.84
N GLY A 146 41.59 -1.46 -8.32
CA GLY A 146 41.38 -1.67 -6.88
C GLY A 146 39.94 -1.61 -6.38
N GLY A 147 38.99 -2.19 -7.13
CA GLY A 147 37.54 -2.08 -6.89
C GLY A 147 37.04 -2.24 -5.45
N ASP A 148 35.90 -1.63 -5.19
CA ASP A 148 35.34 -1.46 -3.83
C ASP A 148 33.83 -1.70 -3.79
N LYS A 149 33.28 -1.84 -2.57
CA LYS A 149 31.86 -2.15 -2.33
C LYS A 149 30.93 -0.99 -2.70
N SER A 150 31.41 0.24 -2.64
CA SER A 150 30.62 1.43 -2.96
C SER A 150 30.37 1.55 -4.47
N ASN A 151 31.42 1.47 -5.29
CA ASN A 151 31.30 1.43 -6.75
C ASN A 151 30.55 0.20 -7.22
N SER A 152 30.84 -0.96 -6.63
CA SER A 152 30.21 -2.23 -7.03
C SER A 152 28.70 -2.22 -6.82
N GLN A 153 28.19 -1.59 -5.77
CA GLN A 153 26.74 -1.50 -5.58
C GLN A 153 26.08 -0.66 -6.67
N PHE A 154 26.70 0.45 -7.10
CA PHE A 154 26.13 1.32 -8.13
C PHE A 154 26.15 0.63 -9.49
N ALA A 155 27.22 -0.10 -9.80
CA ALA A 155 27.26 -0.95 -10.99
C ALA A 155 26.14 -2.00 -10.96
N VAL A 156 25.97 -2.71 -9.84
CA VAL A 156 24.90 -3.71 -9.66
C VAL A 156 23.50 -3.09 -9.80
N LEU A 157 23.25 -1.93 -9.21
CA LEU A 157 21.97 -1.21 -9.34
C LEU A 157 21.71 -0.78 -10.79
N ALA A 158 22.72 -0.27 -11.48
CA ALA A 158 22.60 0.15 -12.88
C ALA A 158 22.33 -1.03 -13.82
N LEU A 159 23.06 -2.14 -13.66
CA LEU A 159 22.83 -3.37 -14.41
C LEU A 159 21.44 -3.93 -14.14
N TYR A 160 20.95 -3.85 -12.88
CA TYR A 160 19.61 -4.29 -12.51
C TYR A 160 18.52 -3.48 -13.22
N GLU A 161 18.59 -2.15 -13.17
CA GLU A 161 17.60 -1.30 -13.85
C GLU A 161 17.70 -1.42 -15.39
N ALA A 162 18.91 -1.58 -15.96
CA ALA A 162 19.07 -1.83 -17.39
C ALA A 162 18.43 -3.17 -17.81
N GLN A 163 18.58 -4.22 -17.00
CA GLN A 163 17.98 -5.52 -17.25
C GLN A 163 16.45 -5.47 -17.19
N ARG A 164 15.89 -4.76 -16.20
CA ARG A 164 14.44 -4.49 -16.14
C ARG A 164 13.94 -3.68 -17.33
N ALA A 165 14.77 -2.81 -17.90
CA ALA A 165 14.50 -2.08 -19.13
C ALA A 165 14.65 -2.93 -20.41
N GLY A 166 14.93 -4.24 -20.30
CA GLY A 166 15.04 -5.16 -21.43
C GLY A 166 16.41 -5.15 -22.12
N ILE A 167 17.45 -4.73 -21.41
CA ILE A 167 18.85 -4.85 -21.87
C ILE A 167 19.46 -6.13 -21.32
N LYS A 168 20.06 -6.95 -22.18
CA LYS A 168 20.72 -8.18 -21.74
C LYS A 168 22.04 -7.84 -21.05
N VAL A 169 22.33 -8.54 -19.96
CA VAL A 169 23.60 -8.49 -19.23
C VAL A 169 24.21 -9.89 -19.23
N ASP A 170 25.51 -10.00 -19.46
CA ASP A 170 26.23 -11.28 -19.42
C ASP A 170 26.03 -12.00 -18.07
N PRO A 171 25.50 -13.25 -18.03
CA PRO A 171 25.35 -14.03 -16.81
C PRO A 171 26.65 -14.18 -15.99
N ALA A 172 27.81 -14.18 -16.65
CA ALA A 172 29.10 -14.26 -15.97
C ALA A 172 29.36 -13.04 -15.08
N VAL A 173 28.87 -11.86 -15.47
CA VAL A 173 28.99 -10.63 -14.67
C VAL A 173 28.21 -10.74 -13.37
N TRP A 174 27.00 -11.30 -13.45
CA TRP A 174 26.17 -11.57 -12.27
C TRP A 174 26.81 -12.61 -11.36
N ALA A 175 27.34 -13.71 -11.92
CA ALA A 175 28.02 -14.75 -11.15
C ALA A 175 29.24 -14.20 -10.39
N LEU A 176 30.05 -13.37 -11.04
CA LEU A 176 31.22 -12.74 -10.41
C LEU A 176 30.80 -11.74 -9.31
N ALA A 177 29.76 -10.94 -9.54
CA ALA A 177 29.24 -10.01 -8.54
C ALA A 177 28.66 -10.73 -7.32
N ALA A 178 27.92 -11.83 -7.53
CA ALA A 178 27.40 -12.68 -6.46
C ALA A 178 28.54 -13.26 -5.60
N ASP A 179 29.59 -13.81 -6.24
CA ASP A 179 30.79 -14.30 -5.55
C ASP A 179 31.46 -13.18 -4.74
N PHE A 180 31.58 -11.97 -5.31
CA PHE A 180 32.19 -10.83 -4.62
C PHE A 180 31.46 -10.50 -3.31
N TRP A 181 30.13 -10.35 -3.34
CA TRP A 181 29.37 -9.99 -2.15
C TRP A 181 29.42 -11.08 -1.08
N ARG A 182 29.27 -12.35 -1.46
CA ARG A 182 29.31 -13.49 -0.52
C ARG A 182 30.70 -13.66 0.10
N ARG A 183 31.78 -13.56 -0.70
CA ARG A 183 33.16 -13.77 -0.26
C ARG A 183 33.72 -12.63 0.57
N THR A 184 33.22 -11.40 0.38
CA THR A 184 33.70 -10.22 1.12
C THR A 184 32.82 -9.85 2.32
N GLN A 185 31.81 -10.67 2.64
CA GLN A 185 31.02 -10.50 3.84
C GLN A 185 31.84 -10.89 5.08
N ASN A 186 31.75 -10.09 6.14
CA ASN A 186 32.35 -10.42 7.43
C ASN A 186 31.57 -11.55 8.13
N PRO A 187 32.20 -12.28 9.08
CA PRO A 187 31.52 -13.34 9.82
C PRO A 187 30.26 -12.91 10.60
N ASP A 188 30.13 -11.62 10.93
CA ASP A 188 28.96 -11.04 11.60
C ASP A 188 27.85 -10.60 10.62
N GLY A 189 28.03 -10.83 9.32
CA GLY A 189 27.09 -10.47 8.27
C GLY A 189 27.29 -9.07 7.67
N SER A 190 28.23 -8.28 8.18
CA SER A 190 28.44 -6.88 7.79
C SER A 190 29.43 -6.70 6.64
N TRP A 191 29.54 -5.47 6.13
CA TRP A 191 30.60 -5.07 5.20
C TRP A 191 31.24 -3.74 5.59
N GLU A 192 32.51 -3.61 5.24
CA GLU A 192 33.37 -2.45 5.51
C GLU A 192 33.76 -1.68 4.24
N TYR A 193 34.19 -0.43 4.40
CA TYR A 193 34.74 0.37 3.30
C TYR A 193 36.26 0.55 3.46
N GLY A 194 37.04 -0.02 2.54
CA GLY A 194 38.50 0.01 2.62
C GLY A 194 39.00 -0.66 3.90
N ASN A 195 39.82 0.04 4.68
CA ASN A 195 40.36 -0.44 5.95
C ASN A 195 39.54 0.02 7.18
N ASN A 196 38.36 0.61 6.97
CA ASN A 196 37.52 1.04 8.09
C ASN A 196 36.80 -0.17 8.72
N PRO A 197 36.33 -0.03 9.97
CA PRO A 197 35.33 -0.95 10.52
C PRO A 197 34.03 -0.99 9.70
N PRO A 198 33.19 -2.02 9.87
CA PRO A 198 31.90 -2.14 9.19
C PRO A 198 30.98 -0.94 9.41
N SER A 199 30.11 -0.68 8.42
CA SER A 199 29.18 0.45 8.47
C SER A 199 27.80 0.12 7.95
N GLY A 200 26.78 0.86 8.39
CA GLY A 200 25.42 0.71 7.90
C GLY A 200 25.30 0.95 6.40
N SER A 201 25.99 1.96 5.86
CA SER A 201 25.98 2.23 4.40
C SER A 201 26.50 1.05 3.58
N MET A 202 27.59 0.41 4.01
CA MET A 202 28.17 -0.72 3.28
C MET A 202 27.40 -2.01 3.53
N THR A 203 26.82 -2.21 4.72
CA THR A 203 25.94 -3.35 4.95
C THR A 203 24.64 -3.24 4.13
N CYS A 204 24.06 -2.04 4.00
CA CYS A 204 22.94 -1.82 3.08
C CYS A 204 23.32 -2.09 1.61
N ALA A 205 24.54 -1.71 1.22
CA ALA A 205 25.08 -2.03 -0.11
C ALA A 205 25.20 -3.55 -0.33
N GLY A 206 25.71 -4.28 0.67
CA GLY A 206 25.80 -5.73 0.65
C GLY A 206 24.44 -6.41 0.56
N ILE A 207 23.45 -5.97 1.34
CA ILE A 207 22.07 -6.48 1.27
C ILE A 207 21.50 -6.29 -0.14
N GLY A 208 21.56 -5.07 -0.68
CA GLY A 208 21.06 -4.80 -2.03
C GLY A 208 21.81 -5.60 -3.09
N GLY A 209 23.14 -5.72 -2.95
CA GLY A 209 24.00 -6.51 -3.81
C GLY A 209 23.65 -7.99 -3.81
N LEU A 210 23.48 -8.60 -2.63
CA LEU A 210 23.06 -10.00 -2.49
C LEU A 210 21.68 -10.23 -3.08
N VAL A 211 20.68 -9.42 -2.74
CA VAL A 211 19.32 -9.61 -3.26
C VAL A 211 19.30 -9.54 -4.78
N ILE A 212 19.90 -8.50 -5.38
CA ILE A 212 19.91 -8.32 -6.83
C ILE A 212 20.70 -9.43 -7.53
N THR A 213 21.88 -9.78 -7.03
CA THR A 213 22.73 -10.79 -7.69
C THR A 213 22.13 -12.18 -7.55
N SER A 214 21.56 -12.54 -6.39
CA SER A 214 20.79 -13.78 -6.20
C SER A 214 19.63 -13.87 -7.20
N LEU A 215 18.86 -12.79 -7.41
CA LEU A 215 17.79 -12.75 -8.44
C LEU A 215 18.28 -13.07 -9.84
N ALA A 216 19.51 -12.67 -10.18
CA ALA A 216 20.10 -12.88 -11.50
C ALA A 216 20.77 -14.25 -11.68
N VAL A 217 21.34 -14.83 -10.62
CA VAL A 217 22.16 -16.06 -10.70
C VAL A 217 21.44 -17.33 -10.27
N ASP A 218 20.47 -17.26 -9.35
CA ASP A 218 19.84 -18.48 -8.86
C ASP A 218 18.79 -18.99 -9.84
N GLU A 219 18.75 -20.31 -10.03
CA GLU A 219 17.74 -21.00 -10.83
C GLU A 219 16.31 -20.89 -10.25
N GLY A 220 16.14 -20.30 -9.07
CA GLY A 220 14.88 -20.12 -8.35
C GLY A 220 14.27 -21.43 -7.88
N ASP A 221 13.06 -21.35 -7.34
CA ASP A 221 12.41 -22.51 -6.70
C ASP A 221 11.50 -23.30 -7.67
N ALA A 222 11.36 -22.80 -8.91
CA ALA A 222 10.74 -23.47 -10.03
C ALA A 222 11.62 -23.36 -11.29
N ARG A 223 11.71 -24.45 -12.08
CA ARG A 223 12.49 -24.46 -13.33
C ARG A 223 11.87 -25.35 -14.39
N VAL A 224 12.22 -25.09 -15.65
CA VAL A 224 11.83 -25.93 -16.80
C VAL A 224 12.97 -26.86 -17.15
N ALA A 225 12.71 -28.18 -17.11
CA ALA A 225 13.67 -29.20 -17.50
C ALA A 225 13.00 -30.25 -18.39
N ALA A 226 13.61 -30.56 -19.54
CA ALA A 226 13.11 -31.53 -20.51
C ALA A 226 11.62 -31.32 -20.89
N GLY A 227 11.21 -30.05 -21.07
CA GLY A 227 9.84 -29.69 -21.44
C GLY A 227 8.80 -29.86 -20.33
N ARG A 228 9.24 -29.97 -19.06
CA ARG A 228 8.36 -30.09 -17.89
C ARG A 228 8.73 -29.06 -16.84
N VAL A 229 7.71 -28.57 -16.13
CA VAL A 229 7.91 -27.69 -14.96
C VAL A 229 8.25 -28.55 -13.74
N LEU A 230 9.35 -28.21 -13.10
CA LEU A 230 9.80 -28.73 -11.81
C LEU A 230 9.57 -27.64 -10.76
N CYS A 231 8.48 -27.77 -9.99
CA CYS A 231 8.12 -26.85 -8.90
C CYS A 231 8.78 -27.25 -7.57
N CYS A 232 8.78 -26.33 -6.61
CA CYS A 232 9.17 -26.57 -5.22
C CYS A 232 10.54 -27.24 -5.10
N GLN A 233 11.50 -26.78 -5.90
CA GLN A 233 12.86 -27.28 -5.87
C GLN A 233 13.52 -26.94 -4.54
N GLN A 234 14.37 -27.84 -4.05
CA GLN A 234 15.10 -27.59 -2.81
C GLN A 234 15.97 -26.35 -2.94
N HIS A 235 15.94 -25.53 -1.91
CA HIS A 235 16.80 -24.38 -1.78
C HIS A 235 17.62 -24.46 -0.50
N GLU A 236 18.81 -23.86 -0.55
CA GLU A 236 19.51 -23.46 0.65
C GLU A 236 19.02 -22.07 1.06
N ASP A 237 18.78 -21.89 2.36
CA ASP A 237 18.52 -20.56 2.92
C ASP A 237 19.73 -19.65 2.67
N ASP A 238 19.47 -18.41 2.25
CA ASP A 238 20.52 -17.41 2.07
C ASP A 238 20.97 -16.88 3.44
N LYS A 239 21.84 -17.66 4.09
CA LYS A 239 22.44 -17.32 5.39
C LYS A 239 23.20 -15.99 5.34
N HIS A 240 23.70 -15.59 4.18
CA HIS A 240 24.41 -14.32 4.02
C HIS A 240 23.43 -13.14 4.13
N LEU A 241 22.29 -13.22 3.46
CA LEU A 241 21.26 -12.17 3.54
C LEU A 241 20.69 -12.05 4.96
N GLU A 242 20.33 -13.17 5.59
CA GLU A 242 19.76 -13.14 6.95
C GLU A 242 20.78 -12.64 8.00
N ALA A 243 22.06 -13.00 7.89
CA ALA A 243 23.12 -12.46 8.75
C ALA A 243 23.27 -10.94 8.57
N ALA A 244 23.21 -10.45 7.33
CA ALA A 244 23.30 -9.02 7.04
C ALA A 244 22.10 -8.23 7.59
N LEU A 245 20.89 -8.76 7.42
CA LEU A 245 19.66 -8.17 7.97
C LEU A 245 19.68 -8.17 9.50
N ALA A 246 20.19 -9.23 10.12
CA ALA A 246 20.36 -9.32 11.57
C ALA A 246 21.35 -8.26 12.10
N TRP A 247 22.51 -8.10 11.43
CA TRP A 247 23.47 -7.04 11.78
C TRP A 247 22.85 -5.66 11.64
N LEU A 248 22.21 -5.38 10.50
CA LEU A 248 21.58 -4.08 10.27
C LEU A 248 20.48 -3.81 11.30
N GLY A 249 19.67 -4.81 11.65
CA GLY A 249 18.64 -4.70 12.68
C GLY A 249 19.18 -4.41 14.09
N GLN A 250 20.37 -4.92 14.43
CA GLN A 250 21.02 -4.65 15.72
C GLN A 250 21.65 -3.25 15.80
N HIS A 251 22.08 -2.72 14.65
CA HIS A 251 22.81 -1.46 14.55
C HIS A 251 22.00 -0.30 13.97
N PHE A 252 20.73 -0.54 13.62
CA PHE A 252 19.88 0.41 12.91
C PHE A 252 19.76 1.75 13.64
N SER A 253 19.80 2.84 12.86
CA SER A 253 19.52 4.19 13.34
C SER A 253 19.12 5.05 12.15
N VAL A 254 18.13 5.92 12.28
CA VAL A 254 17.83 6.91 11.23
C VAL A 254 18.63 8.20 11.40
N GLU A 255 19.20 8.43 12.58
CA GLU A 255 19.86 9.69 12.96
C GLU A 255 21.34 9.75 12.55
N ARG A 256 21.95 8.61 12.24
CA ARG A 256 23.36 8.52 11.85
C ARG A 256 23.63 7.30 10.99
N ASN A 257 24.76 7.31 10.27
CA ASN A 257 25.29 6.10 9.63
C ASN A 257 25.97 5.19 10.68
N PRO A 258 25.44 3.99 10.97
CA PRO A 258 26.08 3.08 11.93
C PRO A 258 27.53 2.80 11.57
N GLY A 259 28.45 2.95 12.52
CA GLY A 259 29.88 2.78 12.29
C GLY A 259 30.74 3.68 13.18
N PRO A 260 32.06 3.74 12.93
CA PRO A 260 32.99 4.66 13.61
C PRO A 260 32.59 6.13 13.43
N LEU A 261 33.00 7.00 14.35
CA LEU A 261 32.61 8.42 14.37
C LEU A 261 32.81 9.12 13.01
N ALA A 262 33.95 8.93 12.35
CA ALA A 262 34.24 9.53 11.05
C ALA A 262 33.23 9.10 9.95
N ILE A 263 32.74 7.86 10.01
CA ILE A 263 31.69 7.35 9.13
C ILE A 263 30.32 7.86 9.60
N SER A 264 30.07 7.88 10.90
CA SER A 264 28.79 8.33 11.46
C SER A 264 28.49 9.81 11.16
N GLU A 265 29.53 10.64 11.08
CA GLU A 265 29.40 12.07 10.76
C GLU A 265 29.38 12.35 9.24
N SER A 266 29.60 11.33 8.40
CA SER A 266 29.65 11.43 6.93
C SER A 266 28.68 10.46 6.26
N TRP A 267 28.34 10.66 4.99
CA TRP A 267 27.54 9.69 4.21
C TRP A 267 26.21 9.26 4.85
N HIS A 268 25.60 10.14 5.64
CA HIS A 268 24.37 9.83 6.36
C HIS A 268 23.19 9.73 5.39
N PHE A 269 23.05 10.69 4.48
CA PHE A 269 21.98 10.65 3.48
C PHE A 269 22.18 9.51 2.48
N TYR A 270 23.43 9.20 2.15
CA TYR A 270 23.80 8.03 1.39
C TYR A 270 23.41 6.72 2.10
N TYR A 271 23.63 6.63 3.42
CA TYR A 271 23.17 5.52 4.22
C TYR A 271 21.65 5.42 4.26
N LEU A 272 20.92 6.53 4.46
CA LEU A 272 19.45 6.53 4.41
C LEU A 272 18.95 6.03 3.06
N TYR A 273 19.50 6.53 1.95
CA TYR A 273 19.20 5.98 0.62
C TYR A 273 19.53 4.48 0.54
N GLY A 274 20.59 4.00 1.19
CA GLY A 274 20.89 2.58 1.38
C GLY A 274 19.83 1.80 2.15
N VAL A 275 19.31 2.36 3.25
CA VAL A 275 18.23 1.77 4.05
C VAL A 275 16.97 1.55 3.23
N GLU A 276 16.57 2.53 2.41
CA GLU A 276 15.43 2.38 1.49
C GLU A 276 15.61 1.16 0.60
N ARG A 277 16.78 1.02 -0.03
CA ARG A 277 17.07 -0.12 -0.90
C ARG A 277 17.06 -1.43 -0.14
N ALA A 278 17.71 -1.46 1.02
CA ALA A 278 17.79 -2.66 1.85
C ALA A 278 16.38 -3.13 2.25
N GLY A 279 15.53 -2.25 2.76
CA GLY A 279 14.17 -2.56 3.16
C GLY A 279 13.28 -2.96 1.97
N ARG A 280 13.29 -2.18 0.89
CA ARG A 280 12.45 -2.42 -0.29
C ARG A 280 12.84 -3.67 -1.07
N LEU A 281 14.14 -3.88 -1.34
CA LEU A 281 14.59 -5.04 -2.11
C LEU A 281 14.45 -6.35 -1.32
N SER A 282 14.67 -6.33 -0.01
CA SER A 282 14.49 -7.52 0.84
C SER A 282 13.03 -7.81 1.23
N ALA A 283 12.08 -6.98 0.79
CA ALA A 283 10.66 -7.06 1.15
C ALA A 283 10.41 -7.03 2.68
N ARG A 284 11.34 -6.43 3.45
CA ARG A 284 11.23 -6.32 4.91
C ARG A 284 10.58 -5.00 5.28
N ARG A 285 9.44 -5.08 5.97
CA ARG A 285 8.83 -3.91 6.60
C ARG A 285 9.70 -3.36 7.73
N LEU A 286 10.18 -4.27 8.60
CA LEU A 286 10.97 -3.90 9.77
C LEU A 286 12.44 -4.23 9.55
N ILE A 287 13.31 -3.35 10.03
CA ILE A 287 14.74 -3.62 10.20
C ILE A 287 14.97 -3.80 11.70
N GLY A 288 15.21 -5.03 12.14
CA GLY A 288 15.14 -5.37 13.56
C GLY A 288 13.71 -5.16 14.07
N LYS A 289 13.53 -4.18 14.97
CA LYS A 289 12.22 -3.77 15.51
C LYS A 289 11.70 -2.46 14.94
N SER A 290 12.50 -1.78 14.11
CA SER A 290 12.23 -0.44 13.64
C SER A 290 11.49 -0.45 12.30
N ASP A 291 10.47 0.40 12.18
CA ASP A 291 9.82 0.68 10.90
C ASP A 291 10.66 1.71 10.16
N TRP A 292 11.59 1.19 9.34
CA TRP A 292 12.65 2.00 8.74
C TRP A 292 12.11 3.17 7.91
N TYR A 293 10.96 2.99 7.26
CA TYR A 293 10.37 4.04 6.43
C TYR A 293 9.68 5.09 7.28
N ARG A 294 8.85 4.69 8.27
CA ARG A 294 8.19 5.64 9.18
C ARG A 294 9.22 6.48 9.93
N GLU A 295 10.18 5.83 10.58
CA GLU A 295 11.22 6.51 11.38
C GLU A 295 12.09 7.41 10.50
N GLY A 296 12.47 6.97 9.29
CA GLY A 296 13.29 7.77 8.39
C GLY A 296 12.53 8.95 7.78
N ALA A 297 11.24 8.78 7.49
CA ALA A 297 10.39 9.86 7.01
C ALA A 297 10.21 10.92 8.09
N GLU A 298 9.98 10.51 9.34
CA GLU A 298 9.90 11.41 10.48
C GLU A 298 11.20 12.18 10.69
N TYR A 299 12.34 11.50 10.61
CA TYR A 299 13.65 12.14 10.68
C TYR A 299 13.81 13.20 9.58
N LEU A 300 13.56 12.85 8.32
CA LEU A 300 13.78 13.75 7.19
C LEU A 300 12.81 14.94 7.18
N VAL A 301 11.54 14.75 7.53
CA VAL A 301 10.56 15.83 7.66
C VAL A 301 11.02 16.84 8.72
N ASN A 302 11.53 16.35 9.86
CA ASN A 302 11.98 17.20 10.97
C ASN A 302 13.34 17.88 10.74
N HIS A 303 14.14 17.41 9.78
CA HIS A 303 15.49 17.92 9.49
C HIS A 303 15.62 18.58 8.12
N GLN A 304 14.50 18.90 7.46
CA GLN A 304 14.50 19.73 6.26
C GLN A 304 14.71 21.20 6.65
N ASP A 305 15.52 21.94 5.90
CA ASP A 305 15.73 23.37 6.16
C ASP A 305 14.38 24.13 6.07
N PRO A 306 13.98 24.88 7.12
CA PRO A 306 12.66 25.47 7.21
C PRO A 306 12.44 26.64 6.24
N LEU A 307 13.50 27.21 5.65
CA LEU A 307 13.43 28.38 4.77
C LEU A 307 13.79 28.02 3.32
N ALA A 308 14.94 27.38 3.14
CA ALA A 308 15.49 27.04 1.84
C ALA A 308 15.06 25.65 1.35
N HIS A 309 14.49 24.83 2.24
CA HIS A 309 13.81 23.57 1.91
C HIS A 309 14.70 22.44 1.36
N PHE A 310 16.02 22.53 1.55
CA PHE A 310 16.96 21.47 1.23
C PHE A 310 17.33 20.63 2.45
N TRP A 311 18.00 19.50 2.22
CA TRP A 311 18.76 18.79 3.24
C TRP A 311 20.25 18.96 3.02
N LYS A 312 21.03 18.91 4.10
CA LYS A 312 22.48 19.05 4.07
C LYS A 312 23.11 18.21 5.18
N GLY A 313 24.13 17.44 4.81
CA GLY A 313 24.98 16.70 5.74
C GLY A 313 26.36 17.35 5.85
N ASN A 314 27.34 16.57 6.27
CA ASN A 314 28.75 17.01 6.33
C ASN A 314 29.56 16.43 5.17
N SER A 315 30.83 16.86 5.05
CA SER A 315 31.78 16.35 4.05
C SER A 315 31.22 16.49 2.62
N THR A 316 31.22 15.43 1.82
CA THR A 316 30.63 15.42 0.46
C THR A 316 29.14 15.72 0.44
N GLU A 317 28.41 15.38 1.51
CA GLU A 317 26.98 15.71 1.69
C GLU A 317 26.77 17.14 2.21
N GLY A 318 27.86 17.89 2.42
CA GLY A 318 27.80 19.35 2.56
C GLY A 318 27.33 20.06 1.29
N ASN A 319 27.31 19.36 0.14
CA ASN A 319 26.61 19.79 -1.05
C ASN A 319 25.09 19.49 -0.92
N PRO A 320 24.22 20.51 -0.80
CA PRO A 320 22.80 20.32 -0.59
C PRO A 320 22.09 19.61 -1.76
N HIS A 321 22.63 19.66 -2.99
CA HIS A 321 22.06 18.90 -4.11
C HIS A 321 22.24 17.39 -3.92
N ILE A 322 23.35 16.95 -3.35
CA ILE A 322 23.60 15.52 -3.09
C ILE A 322 22.69 15.05 -1.95
N ALA A 323 22.72 15.73 -0.81
CA ALA A 323 21.92 15.36 0.36
C ALA A 323 20.42 15.41 0.05
N THR A 324 19.93 16.45 -0.63
CA THR A 324 18.52 16.57 -1.02
C THR A 324 18.10 15.47 -2.00
N SER A 325 18.94 15.14 -2.99
CA SER A 325 18.63 14.05 -3.92
C SER A 325 18.50 12.70 -3.22
N MET A 326 19.41 12.40 -2.28
CA MET A 326 19.35 11.15 -1.50
C MET A 326 18.16 11.10 -0.54
N ALA A 327 17.83 12.23 0.11
CA ALA A 327 16.64 12.35 0.95
C ALA A 327 15.34 12.14 0.15
N LEU A 328 15.25 12.74 -1.05
CA LEU A 328 14.12 12.52 -1.96
C LEU A 328 14.05 11.06 -2.42
N LEU A 329 15.17 10.44 -2.77
CA LEU A 329 15.17 9.02 -3.16
C LEU A 329 14.67 8.12 -2.02
N PHE A 330 15.06 8.41 -0.78
CA PHE A 330 14.52 7.70 0.39
C PHE A 330 13.00 7.90 0.53
N LEU A 331 12.53 9.16 0.58
CA LEU A 331 11.12 9.48 0.81
C LEU A 331 10.22 8.98 -0.33
N SER A 332 10.65 9.17 -1.58
CA SER A 332 9.85 8.85 -2.76
C SER A 332 9.87 7.38 -3.14
N LYS A 333 11.00 6.67 -2.97
CA LYS A 333 11.03 5.21 -3.24
C LYS A 333 10.56 4.39 -2.05
N GLY A 334 10.80 4.86 -0.84
CA GLY A 334 10.38 4.17 0.38
C GLY A 334 8.85 4.11 0.54
N ARG A 335 8.12 5.10 0.01
CA ARG A 335 6.65 5.18 0.05
C ARG A 335 5.90 4.31 -0.94
N TRP A 336 6.59 3.62 -1.86
CA TRP A 336 5.92 2.86 -2.92
C TRP A 336 4.80 1.98 -2.34
N PRO A 337 3.59 2.02 -2.93
CA PRO A 337 2.45 1.28 -2.45
C PRO A 337 2.72 -0.22 -2.31
N ILE A 338 2.25 -0.80 -1.21
CA ILE A 338 2.30 -2.24 -0.99
C ILE A 338 1.06 -2.85 -1.64
N VAL A 339 1.23 -3.69 -2.66
CA VAL A 339 0.11 -4.35 -3.35
C VAL A 339 -0.33 -5.63 -2.64
N MET A 340 0.61 -6.36 -2.03
CA MET A 340 0.35 -7.61 -1.32
C MET A 340 1.39 -7.87 -0.24
N GLY A 341 1.00 -8.67 0.75
CA GLY A 341 1.82 -9.02 1.90
C GLY A 341 1.79 -10.54 2.07
N LYS A 342 2.94 -11.18 1.87
CA LYS A 342 3.08 -12.63 1.99
C LYS A 342 3.17 -13.00 3.47
N LEU A 343 2.18 -13.74 3.95
CA LEU A 343 2.01 -14.02 5.37
C LEU A 343 2.82 -15.26 5.78
N GLN A 344 3.72 -15.09 6.74
CA GLN A 344 4.45 -16.21 7.32
C GLN A 344 3.52 -17.12 8.11
N HIS A 345 3.66 -18.42 7.93
CA HIS A 345 2.97 -19.43 8.72
C HIS A 345 3.77 -20.72 8.79
N GLY A 346 3.54 -21.48 9.86
CA GLY A 346 4.04 -22.84 9.98
C GLY A 346 3.22 -23.85 9.15
N PRO A 347 3.69 -25.10 9.08
CA PRO A 347 4.88 -25.62 9.79
C PRO A 347 6.22 -25.26 9.12
N GLY A 348 7.20 -24.78 9.90
CA GLY A 348 8.50 -24.35 9.37
C GLY A 348 8.36 -23.20 8.36
N ASP A 349 9.09 -23.28 7.24
CA ASP A 349 9.04 -22.28 6.14
C ASP A 349 8.09 -22.67 4.99
N ASP A 350 7.02 -23.43 5.29
CA ASP A 350 6.02 -23.85 4.28
C ASP A 350 5.42 -22.69 3.50
N TRP A 351 5.32 -21.54 4.17
CA TRP A 351 4.79 -20.30 3.62
C TRP A 351 5.60 -19.79 2.41
N ASN A 352 6.81 -20.31 2.17
CA ASN A 352 7.77 -19.77 1.20
C ASN A 352 8.35 -20.82 0.23
N ASN A 353 7.55 -21.81 -0.18
CA ASN A 353 7.96 -22.84 -1.15
C ASN A 353 8.42 -22.26 -2.51
N HIS A 354 7.93 -21.08 -2.89
CA HIS A 354 8.40 -20.29 -4.03
C HIS A 354 8.77 -18.87 -3.56
N ARG A 355 10.05 -18.53 -3.43
CA ARG A 355 10.47 -17.32 -2.71
C ARG A 355 10.35 -16.03 -3.52
N ARG A 356 10.17 -16.12 -4.84
CA ARG A 356 10.08 -14.98 -5.75
C ARG A 356 8.69 -14.81 -6.36
N ASP A 357 7.73 -15.67 -6.00
CA ASP A 357 6.34 -15.63 -6.46
C ASP A 357 5.70 -14.24 -6.35
N ALA A 358 5.70 -13.65 -5.16
CA ALA A 358 5.15 -12.33 -4.85
C ALA A 358 5.93 -11.22 -5.55
N ALA A 359 7.26 -11.37 -5.67
CA ALA A 359 8.11 -10.40 -6.35
C ALA A 359 7.81 -10.35 -7.85
N ASN A 360 7.68 -11.51 -8.51
CA ASN A 360 7.39 -11.61 -9.94
C ASN A 360 5.95 -11.19 -10.24
N LEU A 361 4.98 -11.56 -9.41
CA LEU A 361 3.60 -11.09 -9.56
C LEU A 361 3.50 -9.57 -9.39
N THR A 362 4.20 -9.01 -8.39
CA THR A 362 4.28 -7.55 -8.19
C THR A 362 4.92 -6.87 -9.40
N ALA A 363 6.03 -7.39 -9.93
CA ALA A 363 6.69 -6.82 -11.11
C ALA A 363 5.81 -6.87 -12.36
N TYR A 364 4.99 -7.92 -12.51
CA TYR A 364 3.99 -7.99 -13.58
C TYR A 364 2.89 -6.94 -13.41
N ALA A 365 2.39 -6.76 -12.19
CA ALA A 365 1.43 -5.71 -11.86
C ALA A 365 1.99 -4.30 -12.10
N GLU A 366 3.24 -4.02 -11.71
CA GLU A 366 3.91 -2.74 -11.97
C GLU A 366 3.92 -2.41 -13.47
N LYS A 367 4.21 -3.41 -14.30
CA LYS A 367 4.26 -3.25 -15.77
C LYS A 367 2.87 -3.04 -16.35
N LYS A 368 1.86 -3.78 -15.88
CA LYS A 368 0.48 -3.71 -16.40
C LYS A 368 -0.23 -2.42 -16.00
N TRP A 369 -0.08 -2.01 -14.75
CA TRP A 369 -0.71 -0.81 -14.22
C TRP A 369 0.12 0.46 -14.40
N GLU A 370 1.29 0.35 -15.03
CA GLU A 370 2.23 1.46 -15.24
C GLU A 370 2.53 2.25 -13.95
N SER A 371 2.56 1.55 -12.82
CA SER A 371 2.72 2.11 -11.48
C SER A 371 3.86 1.45 -10.72
N LYS A 372 4.44 2.17 -9.75
CA LYS A 372 5.47 1.60 -8.87
C LYS A 372 4.82 0.91 -7.70
N LEU A 373 5.18 -0.35 -7.48
CA LEU A 373 4.58 -1.20 -6.46
C LEU A 373 5.67 -1.96 -5.70
N THR A 374 5.35 -2.35 -4.48
CA THR A 374 6.15 -3.29 -3.71
C THR A 374 5.26 -4.34 -3.07
N TRP A 375 5.88 -5.40 -2.57
CA TRP A 375 5.28 -6.35 -1.66
C TRP A 375 6.11 -6.40 -0.37
N GLN A 376 5.60 -7.10 0.64
CA GLN A 376 6.34 -7.31 1.88
C GLN A 376 6.04 -8.66 2.53
N ILE A 377 6.95 -9.12 3.38
CA ILE A 377 6.73 -10.28 4.25
C ILE A 377 6.08 -9.80 5.55
N MET A 378 5.06 -10.51 6.02
CA MET A 378 4.36 -10.20 7.26
C MET A 378 4.31 -11.38 8.21
N ASN A 379 4.58 -11.14 9.49
CA ASN A 379 4.49 -12.15 10.52
C ASN A 379 3.21 -11.95 11.34
N PRO A 380 2.24 -12.89 11.30
CA PRO A 380 0.98 -12.75 12.01
C PRO A 380 1.14 -12.73 13.53
N SER A 381 2.25 -13.23 14.08
CA SER A 381 2.48 -13.21 15.53
C SER A 381 2.82 -11.81 16.06
N SER A 382 3.61 -11.03 15.32
CA SER A 382 4.02 -9.67 15.72
C SER A 382 3.15 -8.57 15.12
N ALA A 383 2.52 -8.80 13.97
CA ALA A 383 1.67 -7.81 13.32
C ALA A 383 0.34 -7.61 14.09
N THR A 384 -0.02 -6.36 14.34
CA THR A 384 -1.37 -5.95 14.74
C THR A 384 -2.33 -5.98 13.54
N VAL A 385 -3.64 -5.78 13.75
CA VAL A 385 -4.57 -5.59 12.62
C VAL A 385 -4.18 -4.38 11.78
N GLU A 386 -3.58 -3.36 12.39
CA GLU A 386 -3.29 -2.09 11.70
C GLU A 386 -2.09 -2.28 10.78
N ASP A 387 -1.17 -3.12 11.23
CA ASP A 387 -0.04 -3.59 10.44
C ASP A 387 -0.50 -4.38 9.23
N LEU A 388 -1.50 -5.26 9.38
CA LEU A 388 -2.07 -6.01 8.25
C LEU A 388 -2.77 -5.06 7.28
N LEU A 389 -3.51 -4.05 7.77
CA LEU A 389 -4.25 -3.08 6.95
C LEU A 389 -3.37 -2.12 6.14
N GLN A 390 -2.06 -2.06 6.41
CA GLN A 390 -1.11 -1.39 5.51
C GLN A 390 -0.94 -2.12 4.17
N THR A 391 -1.45 -3.36 4.09
CA THR A 391 -1.43 -4.19 2.90
C THR A 391 -2.88 -4.48 2.50
N PRO A 392 -3.30 -4.23 1.25
CA PRO A 392 -4.68 -4.50 0.83
C PRO A 392 -4.96 -6.00 0.61
N VAL A 393 -3.93 -6.79 0.30
CA VAL A 393 -4.02 -8.24 0.06
C VAL A 393 -3.06 -9.01 0.94
N ILE A 394 -3.58 -9.89 1.79
CA ILE A 394 -2.81 -10.93 2.48
C ILE A 394 -2.69 -12.12 1.54
N TYR A 395 -1.46 -12.47 1.18
CA TYR A 395 -1.17 -13.63 0.36
C TYR A 395 -0.68 -14.80 1.22
N ILE A 396 -1.29 -15.97 1.03
CA ILE A 396 -0.99 -17.21 1.77
C ILE A 396 -0.72 -18.33 0.76
N SER A 397 0.41 -18.99 0.87
CA SER A 397 0.82 -20.09 -0.01
C SER A 397 1.44 -21.21 0.78
N GLY A 398 1.20 -22.46 0.40
CA GLY A 398 1.82 -23.60 1.05
C GLY A 398 1.33 -24.93 0.49
N ASN A 399 1.93 -26.01 0.97
CA ASN A 399 1.51 -27.39 0.64
C ASN A 399 1.07 -28.19 1.88
N ARG A 400 1.35 -27.69 3.09
CA ARG A 400 0.90 -28.27 4.37
C ARG A 400 -0.17 -27.42 5.02
N ALA A 401 -0.91 -27.97 5.98
CA ALA A 401 -1.95 -27.22 6.66
C ALA A 401 -1.36 -25.97 7.37
N PRO A 402 -1.81 -24.74 7.03
CA PRO A 402 -1.22 -23.53 7.58
C PRO A 402 -1.56 -23.36 9.06
N GLU A 403 -0.55 -23.06 9.88
CA GLU A 403 -0.69 -22.80 11.32
C GLU A 403 -1.21 -21.38 11.61
N LEU A 404 -2.38 -21.04 11.05
CA LEU A 404 -2.98 -19.71 11.14
C LEU A 404 -4.26 -19.64 11.99
N GLU A 405 -4.81 -20.78 12.39
CA GLU A 405 -6.04 -20.85 13.19
C GLU A 405 -6.02 -19.98 14.47
N PRO A 406 -4.89 -19.85 15.22
CA PRO A 406 -4.82 -18.94 16.38
C PRO A 406 -5.05 -17.46 16.03
N TYR A 407 -4.85 -17.06 14.77
CA TYR A 407 -5.00 -15.70 14.29
C TYR A 407 -6.34 -15.45 13.58
N ALA A 408 -7.27 -16.40 13.59
CA ALA A 408 -8.55 -16.31 12.86
C ALA A 408 -9.33 -15.03 13.19
N LYS A 409 -9.40 -14.63 14.47
CA LYS A 409 -10.05 -13.36 14.87
C LYS A 409 -9.35 -12.14 14.26
N LYS A 410 -8.01 -12.11 14.29
CA LYS A 410 -7.22 -11.02 13.71
C LYS A 410 -7.43 -10.91 12.19
N LEU A 411 -7.53 -12.05 11.50
CA LEU A 411 -7.84 -12.10 10.07
C LEU A 411 -9.28 -11.65 9.79
N ARG A 412 -10.25 -12.00 10.66
CA ARG A 412 -11.63 -11.49 10.57
C ARG A 412 -11.67 -9.98 10.73
N ASP A 413 -11.02 -9.43 11.77
CA ASP A 413 -10.95 -7.98 12.01
C ASP A 413 -10.29 -7.24 10.83
N TYR A 414 -9.28 -7.85 10.19
CA TYR A 414 -8.66 -7.33 8.97
C TYR A 414 -9.65 -7.29 7.79
N ILE A 415 -10.41 -8.37 7.55
CA ILE A 415 -11.42 -8.43 6.49
C ILE A 415 -12.56 -7.46 6.73
N ASP A 416 -13.08 -7.38 7.96
CA ASP A 416 -14.15 -6.46 8.37
C ASP A 416 -13.78 -5.00 8.09
N ARG A 417 -12.48 -4.69 8.02
CA ARG A 417 -11.94 -3.36 7.79
C ARG A 417 -11.48 -3.12 6.35
N GLY A 418 -11.88 -3.99 5.42
CA GLY A 418 -11.66 -3.86 3.98
C GLY A 418 -10.49 -4.70 3.45
N GLY A 419 -9.81 -5.46 4.31
CA GLY A 419 -8.72 -6.34 3.88
C GLY A 419 -9.17 -7.48 2.97
N PHE A 420 -8.28 -7.99 2.12
CA PHE A 420 -8.54 -9.12 1.23
C PHE A 420 -7.56 -10.27 1.51
N ILE A 421 -8.01 -11.52 1.45
CA ILE A 421 -7.13 -12.70 1.53
C ILE A 421 -7.08 -13.40 0.18
N PHE A 422 -5.88 -13.63 -0.33
CA PHE A 422 -5.62 -14.47 -1.48
C PHE A 422 -4.79 -15.68 -1.03
N ALA A 423 -5.35 -16.87 -1.14
CA ALA A 423 -4.67 -18.11 -0.79
C ALA A 423 -4.50 -19.00 -2.03
N GLU A 424 -3.41 -19.76 -2.08
CA GLU A 424 -3.21 -20.77 -3.12
C GLU A 424 -2.47 -21.99 -2.59
N SER A 425 -2.76 -23.13 -3.21
CA SER A 425 -2.17 -24.41 -2.90
C SER A 425 -1.02 -24.71 -3.85
N CYS A 426 0.21 -24.58 -3.36
CA CYS A 426 1.39 -24.84 -4.16
C CYS A 426 1.83 -26.30 -4.06
N CYS A 427 2.61 -26.76 -5.06
CA CYS A 427 3.14 -28.11 -5.15
C CYS A 427 2.06 -29.21 -5.33
N ARG A 428 2.43 -30.37 -5.88
CA ARG A 428 1.49 -31.42 -6.33
C ARG A 428 0.74 -32.19 -5.23
N ASP A 429 1.12 -32.05 -3.96
CA ASP A 429 0.50 -32.75 -2.82
C ASP A 429 0.05 -31.73 -1.76
N SER A 430 -1.05 -31.04 -2.06
CA SER A 430 -1.54 -29.89 -1.28
C SER A 430 -2.88 -30.15 -0.58
N GLU A 431 -3.32 -31.42 -0.49
CA GLU A 431 -4.57 -31.78 0.21
C GLU A 431 -4.59 -31.31 1.66
N GLN A 432 -3.43 -31.34 2.33
CA GLN A 432 -3.28 -30.84 3.69
C GLN A 432 -3.49 -29.33 3.77
N PHE A 433 -2.92 -28.56 2.82
CA PHE A 433 -3.13 -27.12 2.73
C PHE A 433 -4.59 -26.80 2.43
N ASN A 434 -5.21 -27.47 1.44
CA ASN A 434 -6.62 -27.33 1.09
C ASN A 434 -7.52 -27.51 2.32
N GLY A 435 -7.33 -28.62 3.06
CA GLY A 435 -8.07 -28.90 4.28
C GLY A 435 -7.82 -27.86 5.37
N GLY A 436 -6.57 -27.37 5.50
CA GLY A 436 -6.20 -26.36 6.48
C GLY A 436 -6.80 -24.97 6.20
N ILE A 437 -6.78 -24.50 4.95
CA ILE A 437 -7.44 -23.25 4.56
C ILE A 437 -8.95 -23.32 4.80
N ARG A 438 -9.60 -24.45 4.48
CA ARG A 438 -11.04 -24.62 4.74
C ARG A 438 -11.36 -24.55 6.23
N ARG A 439 -10.54 -25.17 7.10
CA ARG A 439 -10.69 -25.04 8.56
C ARG A 439 -10.44 -23.62 9.05
N LEU A 440 -9.42 -22.95 8.53
CA LEU A 440 -9.12 -21.56 8.85
C LEU A 440 -10.30 -20.66 8.49
N MET A 441 -10.83 -20.77 7.27
CA MET A 441 -11.97 -19.96 6.82
C MET A 441 -13.22 -20.23 7.66
N ALA A 442 -13.48 -21.47 8.08
CA ALA A 442 -14.59 -21.78 8.99
C ALA A 442 -14.44 -21.17 10.39
N LYS A 443 -13.21 -20.83 10.82
CA LYS A 443 -12.96 -20.09 12.08
C LYS A 443 -13.02 -18.58 11.91
N VAL A 444 -12.61 -18.06 10.75
CA VAL A 444 -12.73 -16.64 10.39
C VAL A 444 -14.19 -16.26 10.15
N PHE A 445 -14.94 -17.17 9.53
CA PHE A 445 -16.36 -17.07 9.21
C PHE A 445 -17.13 -18.26 9.82
N PRO A 446 -17.44 -18.21 11.13
CA PRO A 446 -18.27 -19.23 11.77
C PRO A 446 -19.71 -19.29 11.22
N GLU A 447 -20.17 -18.21 10.58
CA GLU A 447 -21.50 -18.10 10.02
C GLU A 447 -21.66 -18.99 8.75
N PRO A 448 -22.71 -19.83 8.65
CA PRO A 448 -22.86 -20.78 7.56
C PRO A 448 -23.05 -20.16 6.17
N GLU A 449 -23.51 -18.92 6.10
CA GLU A 449 -23.69 -18.13 4.87
C GLU A 449 -22.37 -17.72 4.22
N TYR A 450 -21.29 -17.58 4.99
CA TYR A 450 -19.99 -17.06 4.53
C TYR A 450 -18.94 -18.17 4.33
N ARG A 451 -19.41 -19.35 3.89
CA ARG A 451 -18.53 -20.49 3.58
C ARG A 451 -17.85 -20.28 2.23
N LEU A 452 -16.69 -20.91 2.06
CA LEU A 452 -16.04 -21.01 0.74
C LEU A 452 -16.98 -21.66 -0.27
N GLN A 453 -17.25 -20.97 -1.36
CA GLN A 453 -18.06 -21.43 -2.49
C GLN A 453 -17.21 -21.38 -3.77
N GLN A 454 -17.54 -22.21 -4.75
CA GLN A 454 -16.84 -22.18 -6.02
C GLN A 454 -17.17 -20.87 -6.76
N VAL A 455 -16.15 -20.21 -7.31
CA VAL A 455 -16.34 -18.96 -8.04
C VAL A 455 -17.11 -19.24 -9.33
N PRO A 456 -18.28 -18.60 -9.58
CA PRO A 456 -19.04 -18.81 -10.80
C PRO A 456 -18.33 -18.20 -12.01
N ALA A 457 -18.58 -18.72 -13.21
CA ALA A 457 -17.97 -18.21 -14.46
C ALA A 457 -18.34 -16.74 -14.75
N SER A 458 -19.47 -16.27 -14.24
CA SER A 458 -19.90 -14.87 -14.36
C SER A 458 -19.08 -13.91 -13.50
N HIS A 459 -18.34 -14.41 -12.50
CA HIS A 459 -17.66 -13.58 -11.52
C HIS A 459 -16.62 -12.64 -12.17
N PRO A 460 -16.50 -11.37 -11.73
CA PRO A 460 -15.52 -10.41 -12.24
C PRO A 460 -14.06 -10.86 -12.23
N ILE A 461 -13.68 -11.71 -11.27
CA ILE A 461 -12.29 -12.19 -11.10
C ILE A 461 -11.72 -12.88 -12.34
N TRP A 462 -12.58 -13.39 -13.23
CA TRP A 462 -12.12 -14.03 -14.47
C TRP A 462 -11.72 -13.02 -15.56
N ARG A 463 -12.02 -11.72 -15.40
CA ARG A 463 -11.85 -10.69 -16.44
C ARG A 463 -11.61 -9.28 -15.88
N MET A 464 -11.02 -9.18 -14.69
CA MET A 464 -10.88 -7.90 -13.98
C MET A 464 -9.79 -7.00 -14.59
N GLU A 465 -8.68 -7.60 -15.00
CA GLU A 465 -7.58 -6.98 -15.75
C GLU A 465 -7.41 -7.66 -17.11
N GLU A 466 -7.31 -8.99 -17.08
CA GLU A 466 -7.06 -9.84 -18.24
C GLU A 466 -8.13 -10.93 -18.30
N VAL A 467 -8.56 -11.30 -19.52
CA VAL A 467 -9.58 -12.32 -19.70
C VAL A 467 -8.95 -13.70 -19.48
N THR A 468 -9.47 -14.44 -18.51
CA THR A 468 -9.11 -15.84 -18.29
C THR A 468 -9.72 -16.68 -19.39
N ARG A 469 -8.88 -17.35 -20.16
CA ARG A 469 -9.36 -18.22 -21.24
C ARG A 469 -10.14 -19.43 -20.70
N PRO A 470 -11.15 -19.95 -21.42
CA PRO A 470 -11.98 -21.07 -20.96
C PRO A 470 -11.19 -22.36 -20.67
N GLU A 471 -10.09 -22.61 -21.38
CA GLU A 471 -9.27 -23.82 -21.23
C GLU A 471 -8.17 -23.66 -20.17
N SER A 472 -8.15 -22.54 -19.44
CA SER A 472 -7.22 -22.34 -18.33
C SER A 472 -7.40 -23.43 -17.28
N PRO A 473 -6.31 -24.02 -16.75
CA PRO A 473 -6.40 -25.08 -15.73
C PRO A 473 -7.03 -24.60 -14.42
N TYR A 474 -7.15 -23.28 -14.23
CA TYR A 474 -7.70 -22.67 -13.03
C TYR A 474 -9.23 -22.51 -13.08
N VAL A 475 -9.87 -22.68 -14.24
CA VAL A 475 -11.34 -22.60 -14.36
C VAL A 475 -11.99 -23.69 -13.51
N GLY A 476 -12.89 -23.28 -12.62
CA GLY A 476 -13.53 -24.18 -11.66
C GLY A 476 -12.65 -24.59 -10.47
N LYS A 477 -11.45 -24.02 -10.32
CA LYS A 477 -10.53 -24.29 -9.21
C LYS A 477 -10.37 -23.13 -8.23
N LEU A 478 -11.07 -22.03 -8.49
CA LEU A 478 -11.16 -20.89 -7.58
C LEU A 478 -12.38 -21.00 -6.67
N TRP A 479 -12.17 -20.64 -5.43
CA TRP A 479 -13.17 -20.56 -4.38
C TRP A 479 -13.20 -19.15 -3.79
N SER A 480 -14.38 -18.62 -3.48
CA SER A 480 -14.56 -17.32 -2.84
C SER A 480 -15.30 -17.42 -1.52
N VAL A 481 -15.06 -16.43 -0.65
CA VAL A 481 -16.00 -16.06 0.41
C VAL A 481 -16.60 -14.71 0.03
N GLU A 482 -17.92 -14.70 -0.14
CA GLU A 482 -18.71 -13.49 -0.28
C GLU A 482 -19.08 -13.00 1.12
N TYR A 483 -18.67 -11.77 1.47
CA TYR A 483 -18.95 -11.16 2.76
C TYR A 483 -19.29 -9.69 2.57
N GLY A 484 -20.50 -9.29 2.96
CA GLY A 484 -21.05 -7.99 2.64
C GLY A 484 -21.35 -7.83 1.15
N CYS A 485 -20.90 -6.71 0.57
CA CYS A 485 -21.05 -6.41 -0.85
C CYS A 485 -19.91 -6.93 -1.74
N ARG A 486 -19.01 -7.77 -1.22
CA ARG A 486 -17.78 -8.12 -1.94
C ARG A 486 -17.32 -9.55 -1.72
N THR A 487 -16.53 -10.02 -2.67
CA THR A 487 -15.60 -11.10 -2.42
C THR A 487 -14.46 -10.59 -1.55
N CYS A 488 -14.20 -11.23 -0.41
CA CYS A 488 -13.12 -10.84 0.50
C CYS A 488 -12.02 -11.91 0.62
N VAL A 489 -12.29 -13.12 0.13
CA VAL A 489 -11.33 -14.23 0.07
C VAL A 489 -11.38 -14.81 -1.33
N ILE A 490 -10.22 -15.05 -1.92
CA ILE A 490 -10.06 -15.97 -3.05
C ILE A 490 -9.08 -17.06 -2.64
N PHE A 491 -9.43 -18.31 -2.92
CA PHE A 491 -8.60 -19.47 -2.68
C PHE A 491 -8.49 -20.30 -3.97
N CYS A 492 -7.27 -20.56 -4.44
CA CYS A 492 -7.00 -21.44 -5.57
C CYS A 492 -6.49 -22.81 -5.08
N GLU A 493 -7.13 -23.89 -5.51
CA GLU A 493 -6.72 -25.26 -5.16
C GLU A 493 -5.55 -25.79 -6.01
N GLU A 494 -5.10 -25.02 -7.00
CA GLU A 494 -4.03 -25.39 -7.93
C GLU A 494 -2.86 -24.42 -7.80
N ASP A 495 -1.68 -24.90 -8.19
CA ASP A 495 -0.41 -24.18 -8.05
C ASP A 495 -0.37 -22.94 -8.96
N LEU A 496 -0.34 -21.77 -8.33
CA LEU A 496 -0.13 -20.48 -9.00
C LEU A 496 1.31 -20.01 -8.84
N SER A 497 1.86 -20.15 -7.64
CA SER A 497 3.16 -19.57 -7.28
C SER A 497 4.32 -20.18 -8.04
N CYS A 498 4.26 -21.47 -8.40
CA CYS A 498 5.29 -22.10 -9.22
C CYS A 498 5.41 -21.43 -10.60
N TYR A 499 4.29 -21.03 -11.20
CA TYR A 499 4.28 -20.38 -12.50
C TYR A 499 4.62 -18.89 -12.39
N TRP A 500 4.24 -18.22 -11.29
CA TRP A 500 4.73 -16.87 -11.00
C TRP A 500 6.26 -16.85 -10.82
N GLU A 501 6.84 -17.86 -10.17
CA GLU A 501 8.29 -18.04 -9.98
C GLU A 501 9.05 -18.16 -11.33
N LEU A 502 8.39 -18.72 -12.36
CA LEU A 502 8.93 -18.83 -13.73
C LEU A 502 8.83 -17.52 -14.54
N ASN A 503 7.91 -16.61 -14.20
CA ASN A 503 7.73 -15.33 -14.90
C ASN A 503 8.77 -14.29 -14.48
N ARG A 504 10.05 -14.55 -14.76
CA ARG A 504 11.16 -13.70 -14.33
C ARG A 504 11.35 -12.55 -15.30
N PRO A 505 11.45 -11.29 -14.81
CA PRO A 505 11.78 -10.14 -15.66
C PRO A 505 13.13 -10.29 -16.38
N THR A 506 14.01 -11.12 -15.84
CA THR A 506 15.40 -11.34 -16.26
C THR A 506 15.59 -12.58 -17.12
N ARG A 507 14.50 -13.26 -17.50
CA ARG A 507 14.54 -14.52 -18.25
C ARG A 507 15.25 -14.34 -19.61
N SER A 508 16.29 -15.15 -19.85
CA SER A 508 17.05 -15.15 -21.11
C SER A 508 16.50 -16.12 -22.16
N ASP A 509 15.81 -17.18 -21.72
CA ASP A 509 15.43 -18.33 -22.54
C ASP A 509 13.91 -18.36 -22.78
N GLU A 510 13.51 -18.77 -23.96
CA GLU A 510 12.10 -19.01 -24.29
C GLU A 510 11.69 -20.40 -23.79
N TYR A 511 10.56 -20.49 -23.08
CA TYR A 511 10.00 -21.78 -22.70
C TYR A 511 9.16 -22.38 -23.83
N PRO A 512 8.92 -23.71 -23.82
CA PRO A 512 7.94 -24.30 -24.71
C PRO A 512 6.60 -23.59 -24.61
N VAL A 513 5.92 -23.38 -25.75
CA VAL A 513 4.66 -22.63 -25.85
C VAL A 513 3.61 -23.08 -24.83
N ALA A 514 3.50 -24.39 -24.57
CA ALA A 514 2.57 -24.91 -23.59
C ALA A 514 2.86 -24.45 -22.15
N ILE A 515 4.14 -24.28 -21.79
CA ILE A 515 4.55 -23.77 -20.48
C ILE A 515 4.37 -22.26 -20.41
N GLU A 516 4.69 -21.52 -21.48
CA GLU A 516 4.40 -20.08 -21.55
C GLU A 516 2.90 -19.82 -21.34
N GLN A 517 2.03 -20.61 -21.97
CA GLN A 517 0.58 -20.49 -21.78
C GLN A 517 0.14 -20.74 -20.33
N GLN A 518 0.77 -21.69 -19.63
CA GLN A 518 0.47 -21.94 -18.21
C GLN A 518 0.96 -20.80 -17.32
N ILE A 519 2.11 -20.20 -17.66
CA ILE A 519 2.60 -19.00 -16.99
C ILE A 519 1.60 -17.86 -17.19
N ASP A 520 1.18 -17.60 -18.41
CA ASP A 520 0.20 -16.56 -18.73
C ASP A 520 -1.14 -16.79 -18.01
N ASP A 521 -1.63 -18.05 -17.96
CA ASP A 521 -2.85 -18.41 -17.23
C ASP A 521 -2.71 -18.09 -15.73
N ALA A 522 -1.58 -18.45 -15.10
CA ALA A 522 -1.34 -18.20 -13.68
C ALA A 522 -1.20 -16.70 -13.39
N MET A 523 -0.46 -15.98 -14.23
CA MET A 523 -0.28 -14.53 -14.11
C MET A 523 -1.61 -13.79 -14.27
N THR A 524 -2.47 -14.24 -15.19
CA THR A 524 -3.83 -13.71 -15.41
C THR A 524 -4.67 -13.81 -14.14
N ILE A 525 -4.68 -14.97 -13.47
CA ILE A 525 -5.40 -15.13 -12.20
C ILE A 525 -4.82 -14.20 -11.13
N GLY A 526 -3.50 -14.18 -10.97
CA GLY A 526 -2.83 -13.33 -9.98
C GLY A 526 -3.17 -11.85 -10.16
N ILE A 527 -3.02 -11.32 -11.39
CA ILE A 527 -3.28 -9.90 -11.66
C ILE A 527 -4.76 -9.57 -11.52
N ASN A 528 -5.67 -10.46 -11.92
CA ASN A 528 -7.10 -10.23 -11.75
C ASN A 528 -7.49 -10.14 -10.27
N VAL A 529 -6.95 -11.02 -9.43
CA VAL A 529 -7.19 -10.98 -7.98
C VAL A 529 -6.66 -9.72 -7.35
N LEU A 530 -5.41 -9.34 -7.66
CA LEU A 530 -4.85 -8.08 -7.17
C LEU A 530 -5.66 -6.87 -7.65
N THR A 531 -6.10 -6.87 -8.90
CA THR A 531 -6.91 -5.80 -9.48
C THR A 531 -8.28 -5.72 -8.83
N TYR A 532 -8.94 -6.84 -8.58
CA TYR A 532 -10.23 -6.89 -7.91
C TYR A 532 -10.11 -6.35 -6.49
N ALA A 533 -9.10 -6.82 -5.76
CA ALA A 533 -8.87 -6.44 -4.37
C ALA A 533 -8.52 -4.95 -4.18
N THR A 534 -7.78 -4.37 -5.13
CA THR A 534 -7.16 -3.04 -4.97
C THR A 534 -7.73 -1.97 -5.89
N ASN A 535 -8.48 -2.33 -6.93
CA ASN A 535 -8.86 -1.46 -8.04
C ASN A 535 -7.69 -0.70 -8.67
N ARG A 536 -6.46 -1.26 -8.63
CA ARG A 536 -5.21 -0.60 -9.08
C ARG A 536 -4.82 0.63 -8.26
N GLU A 537 -5.42 0.81 -7.08
CA GLU A 537 -5.18 1.95 -6.19
C GLU A 537 -4.62 1.51 -4.82
N PRO A 538 -3.52 0.74 -4.76
CA PRO A 538 -2.86 0.47 -3.49
C PRO A 538 -2.34 1.79 -2.87
N LYS A 539 -2.45 1.88 -1.55
CA LYS A 539 -2.03 3.07 -0.80
C LYS A 539 -0.53 3.12 -0.59
N THR A 540 0.02 4.32 -0.60
CA THR A 540 1.42 4.57 -0.21
C THR A 540 1.60 4.39 1.30
N LYS A 541 2.82 4.05 1.74
CA LYS A 541 3.05 3.63 3.13
C LYS A 541 2.69 4.69 4.18
N GLU A 542 2.97 5.97 3.91
CA GLU A 542 2.65 7.06 4.83
C GLU A 542 1.15 7.31 4.99
N GLN A 543 0.31 6.88 4.03
CA GLN A 543 -1.15 6.91 4.18
C GLN A 543 -1.64 5.89 5.22
N GLY A 544 -0.79 4.95 5.62
CA GLY A 544 -1.01 4.02 6.73
C GLY A 544 -0.46 4.50 8.07
N PHE A 545 0.12 5.71 8.14
CA PHE A 545 0.49 6.31 9.42
C PHE A 545 -0.78 6.62 10.19
N VAL A 546 -1.04 5.82 11.22
CA VAL A 546 -2.15 6.05 12.14
C VAL A 546 -1.82 7.32 12.92
N ASP A 547 -2.70 8.31 12.86
CA ASP A 547 -2.70 9.39 13.85
C ASP A 547 -2.88 8.75 15.23
N GLU A 548 -1.84 8.69 16.04
CA GLU A 548 -1.90 8.15 17.41
C GLU A 548 -3.00 8.86 18.24
N PHE A 549 -3.32 10.11 17.88
CA PHE A 549 -4.47 10.85 18.41
C PHE A 549 -5.84 10.20 18.14
N ALA A 550 -6.02 9.46 17.04
CA ALA A 550 -7.26 8.78 16.71
C ALA A 550 -7.47 7.50 17.56
N ALA A 551 -6.37 6.87 18.01
CA ALA A 551 -6.43 5.73 18.93
C ALA A 551 -6.73 6.17 20.36
N ASP A 552 -6.16 7.29 20.82
CA ASP A 552 -6.46 7.86 22.14
C ASP A 552 -7.88 8.46 22.23
N ALA A 553 -8.38 9.03 21.13
CA ALA A 553 -9.77 9.48 21.06
C ALA A 553 -10.76 8.32 21.29
N LYS A 554 -10.48 7.11 20.78
CA LYS A 554 -11.32 5.91 20.99
C LYS A 554 -11.50 5.56 22.47
N ASN A 555 -10.48 5.75 23.29
CA ASN A 555 -10.56 5.50 24.74
C ASN A 555 -11.31 6.60 25.51
N GLN A 556 -11.42 7.82 24.97
CA GLN A 556 -12.14 8.95 25.59
C GLN A 556 -13.62 9.09 25.15
N ILE A 557 -14.02 8.41 24.06
CA ILE A 557 -15.37 8.54 23.47
C ILE A 557 -16.47 7.83 24.32
N GLN A 558 -16.13 7.03 25.34
CA GLN A 558 -17.12 6.46 26.28
C GLN A 558 -17.54 7.44 27.41
N GLY A 559 -17.96 8.66 27.07
CA GLY A 559 -18.45 9.66 28.03
C GLY A 559 -19.78 10.30 27.60
N ARG A 560 -20.43 11.06 28.49
CA ARG A 560 -21.68 11.80 28.16
C ARG A 560 -21.46 12.70 26.93
N GLY A 561 -22.46 12.74 26.03
CA GLY A 561 -22.43 13.55 24.81
C GLY A 561 -21.89 12.84 23.56
N THR A 562 -21.79 11.51 23.58
CA THR A 562 -21.45 10.71 22.39
C THR A 562 -22.71 10.38 21.60
N ILE A 563 -22.66 10.61 20.29
CA ILE A 563 -23.72 10.26 19.35
C ILE A 563 -23.67 8.73 19.13
N GLU A 564 -24.81 8.07 19.21
CA GLU A 564 -24.97 6.65 18.86
C GLU A 564 -25.98 6.55 17.70
N VAL A 565 -25.66 5.72 16.71
CA VAL A 565 -26.53 5.42 15.55
C VAL A 565 -26.65 3.91 15.44
N ALA A 566 -27.88 3.41 15.40
CA ALA A 566 -28.13 1.97 15.28
C ALA A 566 -28.55 1.58 13.87
N LYS A 567 -28.31 0.32 13.50
CA LYS A 567 -28.77 -0.30 12.26
C LYS A 567 -30.11 -1.00 12.48
N LEU A 568 -31.10 -0.76 11.63
CA LEU A 568 -32.39 -1.44 11.71
C LEU A 568 -32.33 -2.85 11.12
N ARG A 569 -32.86 -3.83 11.87
CA ARG A 569 -33.05 -5.21 11.42
C ARG A 569 -34.31 -5.33 10.56
N HIS A 570 -34.19 -5.95 9.40
CA HIS A 570 -35.30 -6.29 8.51
C HIS A 570 -34.92 -7.45 7.57
N GLY A 571 -35.91 -8.10 6.97
CA GLY A 571 -35.69 -9.25 6.07
C GLY A 571 -35.16 -8.92 4.67
N GLY A 572 -34.83 -7.65 4.39
CA GLY A 572 -34.49 -7.15 3.04
C GLY A 572 -32.99 -7.13 2.73
N GLY A 573 -32.18 -7.89 3.49
CA GLY A 573 -30.72 -7.78 3.45
C GLY A 573 -30.17 -6.71 4.39
N CYS A 574 -30.68 -6.63 5.63
CA CYS A 574 -30.22 -5.64 6.61
C CYS A 574 -28.76 -5.77 7.02
N ASP A 575 -28.07 -6.85 6.63
CA ASP A 575 -26.64 -7.03 6.89
C ASP A 575 -25.83 -7.36 5.63
N ASP A 576 -26.38 -7.02 4.47
CA ASP A 576 -25.76 -7.17 3.15
C ASP A 576 -24.54 -6.26 2.92
N ALA A 577 -24.35 -5.25 3.76
CA ALA A 577 -23.19 -4.38 3.83
C ALA A 577 -22.82 -4.09 5.30
N PRO A 578 -22.31 -5.10 6.04
CA PRO A 578 -22.15 -5.04 7.50
C PRO A 578 -21.18 -3.93 7.97
N GLY A 579 -20.20 -3.56 7.15
CA GLY A 579 -19.22 -2.52 7.47
C GLY A 579 -19.68 -1.08 7.17
N ALA A 580 -20.77 -0.88 6.43
CA ALA A 580 -21.17 0.43 5.90
C ALA A 580 -21.35 1.49 7.00
N LEU A 581 -22.18 1.19 8.01
CA LEU A 581 -22.46 2.12 9.11
C LEU A 581 -21.19 2.41 9.92
N ALA A 582 -20.45 1.37 10.34
CA ALA A 582 -19.22 1.57 11.12
C ALA A 582 -18.19 2.43 10.37
N ASN A 583 -18.07 2.27 9.04
CA ASN A 583 -17.17 3.08 8.23
C ASN A 583 -17.66 4.53 8.07
N LEU A 584 -18.97 4.76 7.96
CA LEU A 584 -19.55 6.11 7.98
C LEU A 584 -19.28 6.81 9.31
N LEU A 585 -19.59 6.17 10.44
CA LEU A 585 -19.38 6.73 11.78
C LEU A 585 -17.90 6.98 12.06
N ARG A 586 -17.01 6.11 11.57
CA ARG A 586 -15.56 6.34 11.63
C ARG A 586 -15.13 7.54 10.79
N THR A 587 -15.72 7.74 9.61
CA THR A 587 -15.42 8.90 8.77
C THR A 587 -15.90 10.20 9.42
N ALA A 588 -17.06 10.18 10.08
CA ALA A 588 -17.57 11.30 10.86
C ALA A 588 -16.69 11.63 12.08
N SER A 589 -16.14 10.62 12.77
CA SER A 589 -15.29 10.84 13.95
C SER A 589 -13.83 11.19 13.64
N GLN A 590 -13.25 10.64 12.57
CA GLN A 590 -11.83 10.79 12.23
C GLN A 590 -11.57 11.75 11.07
N GLY A 591 -12.61 12.15 10.33
CA GLY A 591 -12.50 13.07 9.20
C GLY A 591 -12.28 14.53 9.64
N GLN A 592 -12.50 15.46 8.71
CA GLN A 592 -12.29 16.89 8.95
C GLN A 592 -13.20 17.46 10.06
N ILE A 593 -14.38 16.86 10.25
CA ILE A 593 -15.45 17.38 11.13
C ILE A 593 -15.29 16.91 12.58
N LYS A 594 -14.63 15.76 12.81
CA LYS A 594 -14.29 15.20 14.13
C LYS A 594 -15.44 15.14 15.14
N LEU A 595 -16.56 14.53 14.75
CA LEU A 595 -17.73 14.35 15.64
C LEU A 595 -17.45 13.35 16.76
N ARG A 596 -18.01 13.60 17.96
CA ARG A 596 -17.98 12.64 19.08
C ARG A 596 -19.07 11.58 18.88
N ILE A 597 -18.78 10.56 18.08
CA ILE A 597 -19.72 9.51 17.69
C ILE A 597 -19.11 8.13 17.97
N ALA A 598 -19.92 7.20 18.48
CA ALA A 598 -19.51 5.80 18.65
C ALA A 598 -19.45 5.11 17.28
N ASP A 599 -18.48 4.21 17.06
CA ASP A 599 -18.35 3.44 15.82
C ASP A 599 -18.92 2.01 15.93
N ASP A 600 -19.84 1.79 16.87
CA ASP A 600 -20.46 0.48 17.09
C ASP A 600 -21.62 0.22 16.11
N ASN A 601 -21.62 -0.97 15.50
CA ASN A 601 -22.66 -1.39 14.58
C ASN A 601 -23.71 -2.25 15.30
N ARG A 602 -24.62 -1.61 16.03
CA ARG A 602 -25.69 -2.32 16.76
C ARG A 602 -26.89 -2.56 15.86
N LEU A 603 -27.21 -3.83 15.62
CA LEU A 603 -28.39 -4.25 14.84
C LEU A 603 -29.62 -4.44 15.74
N ILE A 604 -30.54 -3.48 15.71
CA ILE A 604 -31.73 -3.42 16.57
C ILE A 604 -33.03 -3.74 15.83
N SER A 605 -34.07 -4.21 16.53
CA SER A 605 -35.40 -4.38 15.94
C SER A 605 -36.22 -3.09 16.05
N ALA A 606 -36.96 -2.73 14.99
CA ALA A 606 -37.89 -1.61 15.01
C ALA A 606 -39.06 -1.81 16.00
N GLY A 607 -39.32 -3.05 16.44
CA GLY A 607 -40.37 -3.36 17.40
C GLY A 607 -39.93 -3.26 18.87
N GLY A 608 -38.63 -3.08 19.13
CA GLY A 608 -38.09 -3.01 20.49
C GLY A 608 -38.00 -1.57 21.03
N ASP A 609 -38.04 -1.43 22.35
CA ASP A 609 -37.92 -0.14 23.04
C ASP A 609 -36.54 0.53 22.83
N ASP A 610 -35.52 -0.25 22.48
CA ASP A 610 -34.15 0.25 22.23
C ASP A 610 -34.12 1.27 21.08
N LEU A 611 -35.07 1.22 20.13
CA LEU A 611 -35.21 2.18 19.03
C LEU A 611 -35.23 3.64 19.52
N PHE A 612 -35.95 3.91 20.61
CA PHE A 612 -36.16 5.27 21.11
C PHE A 612 -34.94 5.85 21.86
N ARG A 613 -33.86 5.07 22.02
CA ARG A 613 -32.61 5.56 22.61
C ARG A 613 -31.72 6.28 21.60
N TYR A 614 -31.95 6.04 20.31
CA TYR A 614 -31.18 6.63 19.24
C TYR A 614 -31.93 7.85 18.69
N HIS A 615 -31.21 8.90 18.32
CA HIS A 615 -31.81 10.05 17.61
C HIS A 615 -31.94 9.78 16.09
N MET A 616 -31.15 8.82 15.60
CA MET A 616 -31.07 8.44 14.20
C MET A 616 -30.82 6.93 14.09
N VAL A 617 -31.42 6.32 13.07
CA VAL A 617 -31.14 4.93 12.69
C VAL A 617 -30.80 4.83 11.21
N PHE A 618 -29.99 3.83 10.88
CA PHE A 618 -29.52 3.53 9.54
C PHE A 618 -30.12 2.23 9.02
N MET A 619 -30.41 2.16 7.73
CA MET A 619 -31.04 1.00 7.10
C MET A 619 -30.55 0.84 5.66
N HIS A 620 -30.39 -0.38 5.18
CA HIS A 620 -30.06 -0.63 3.77
C HIS A 620 -30.57 -2.00 3.33
N GLY A 621 -30.63 -2.28 2.04
CA GLY A 621 -30.88 -3.64 1.59
C GLY A 621 -30.90 -3.84 0.09
N ARG A 622 -30.94 -5.11 -0.33
CA ARG A 622 -31.04 -5.55 -1.73
C ARG A 622 -32.38 -6.20 -2.07
N HIS A 623 -33.17 -6.61 -1.08
CA HIS A 623 -34.34 -7.45 -1.27
C HIS A 623 -35.62 -6.80 -0.75
N ASP A 624 -36.77 -7.30 -1.22
CA ASP A 624 -38.08 -6.90 -0.66
C ASP A 624 -38.16 -7.30 0.83
N PHE A 625 -38.87 -6.51 1.63
CA PHE A 625 -39.08 -6.75 3.05
C PHE A 625 -40.42 -6.15 3.51
N ARG A 626 -40.93 -6.61 4.66
CA ARG A 626 -42.13 -6.03 5.29
C ARG A 626 -41.90 -5.84 6.77
N PHE A 627 -42.32 -4.69 7.29
CA PHE A 627 -42.44 -4.51 8.73
C PHE A 627 -43.74 -5.11 9.25
N THR A 628 -43.69 -5.63 10.47
CA THR A 628 -44.88 -6.00 11.22
C THR A 628 -45.68 -4.75 11.61
N PRO A 629 -46.98 -4.88 11.94
CA PRO A 629 -47.77 -3.74 12.42
C PRO A 629 -47.16 -3.05 13.64
N ALA A 630 -46.54 -3.81 14.55
CA ALA A 630 -45.89 -3.26 15.74
C ALA A 630 -44.65 -2.42 15.38
N GLU A 631 -43.80 -2.93 14.48
CA GLU A 631 -42.63 -2.19 13.98
C GLU A 631 -43.04 -0.90 13.28
N ARG A 632 -44.08 -0.93 12.44
CA ARG A 632 -44.59 0.28 11.77
C ARG A 632 -45.06 1.33 12.77
N ASN A 633 -45.78 0.90 13.81
CA ASN A 633 -46.31 1.80 14.83
C ASN A 633 -45.18 2.43 15.68
N ASN A 634 -44.13 1.67 15.96
CA ASN A 634 -42.96 2.18 16.67
C ASN A 634 -42.13 3.12 15.81
N LEU A 635 -41.93 2.82 14.52
CA LEU A 635 -41.26 3.71 13.58
C LEU A 635 -42.00 5.03 13.42
N ARG A 636 -43.34 5.00 13.37
CA ARG A 636 -44.17 6.22 13.36
C ARG A 636 -43.90 7.06 14.61
N LYS A 637 -44.01 6.47 15.80
CA LYS A 637 -43.73 7.16 17.07
C LYS A 637 -42.31 7.70 17.12
N PHE A 638 -41.34 6.94 16.64
CA PHE A 638 -39.93 7.32 16.59
C PHE A 638 -39.75 8.59 15.76
N LEU A 639 -40.33 8.63 14.56
CA LEU A 639 -40.30 9.76 13.65
C LEU A 639 -41.03 10.99 14.21
N GLU A 640 -42.23 10.79 14.78
CA GLU A 640 -43.03 11.83 15.45
C GLU A 640 -42.28 12.44 16.66
N ASN A 641 -41.49 11.64 17.38
CA ASN A 641 -40.68 12.06 18.52
C ASN A 641 -39.34 12.71 18.12
N GLY A 642 -39.12 13.02 16.84
CA GLY A 642 -37.90 13.69 16.38
C GLY A 642 -36.81 12.75 15.83
N GLY A 643 -37.05 11.43 15.82
CA GLY A 643 -36.13 10.46 15.25
C GLY A 643 -35.95 10.62 13.73
N THR A 644 -34.80 10.20 13.21
CA THR A 644 -34.49 10.25 11.77
C THR A 644 -34.07 8.88 11.23
N ILE A 645 -34.49 8.54 10.01
CA ILE A 645 -34.08 7.33 9.31
C ILE A 645 -33.24 7.74 8.09
N LEU A 646 -32.00 7.26 8.02
CA LEU A 646 -31.22 7.24 6.77
C LEU A 646 -31.28 5.84 6.18
N ALA A 647 -31.72 5.75 4.93
CA ALA A 647 -31.75 4.50 4.21
C ALA A 647 -31.09 4.58 2.83
N ASP A 648 -30.51 3.47 2.36
CA ASP A 648 -30.05 3.38 0.97
C ASP A 648 -30.35 2.02 0.31
N SER A 649 -30.45 2.05 -1.02
CA SER A 649 -30.70 0.86 -1.83
C SER A 649 -29.39 0.29 -2.35
N ILE A 650 -29.00 -0.87 -1.83
CA ILE A 650 -27.73 -1.48 -2.18
C ILE A 650 -27.71 -1.83 -3.67
N CYS A 651 -26.62 -1.43 -4.34
CA CYS A 651 -26.42 -1.53 -5.79
C CYS A 651 -27.63 -1.04 -6.62
N ALA A 652 -28.32 0.01 -6.14
CA ALA A 652 -29.53 0.56 -6.73
C ALA A 652 -30.67 -0.47 -6.92
N SER A 653 -30.86 -1.37 -5.95
CA SER A 653 -31.89 -2.42 -6.02
C SER A 653 -33.32 -1.85 -6.12
N ASP A 654 -33.98 -2.10 -7.25
CA ASP A 654 -35.38 -1.72 -7.46
C ASP A 654 -36.34 -2.43 -6.48
N ALA A 655 -36.02 -3.68 -6.11
CA ALA A 655 -36.84 -4.46 -5.17
C ALA A 655 -36.85 -3.84 -3.77
N PHE A 656 -35.69 -3.46 -3.24
CA PHE A 656 -35.59 -2.79 -1.94
C PHE A 656 -36.20 -1.38 -2.00
N SER A 657 -35.90 -0.61 -3.06
CA SER A 657 -36.45 0.74 -3.23
C SER A 657 -38.00 0.75 -3.23
N LYS A 658 -38.63 -0.19 -3.95
CA LYS A 658 -40.09 -0.34 -3.94
C LYS A 658 -40.63 -0.76 -2.57
N ALA A 659 -39.94 -1.66 -1.88
CA ALA A 659 -40.31 -2.10 -0.54
C ALA A 659 -40.22 -0.96 0.48
N PHE A 660 -39.13 -0.20 0.45
CA PHE A 660 -38.90 0.93 1.35
C PHE A 660 -39.98 2.00 1.19
N ARG A 661 -40.25 2.46 -0.05
CA ARG A 661 -41.32 3.44 -0.31
C ARG A 661 -42.69 2.96 0.15
N ARG A 662 -43.00 1.67 -0.06
CA ARG A 662 -44.26 1.05 0.40
C ARG A 662 -44.34 1.02 1.93
N GLU A 663 -43.28 0.64 2.63
CA GLU A 663 -43.32 0.57 4.08
C GLU A 663 -43.38 1.98 4.70
N MET A 664 -42.68 2.97 4.13
CA MET A 664 -42.77 4.36 4.60
C MET A 664 -44.15 4.97 4.42
N SER A 665 -44.87 4.68 3.32
CA SER A 665 -46.27 5.13 3.16
C SER A 665 -47.25 4.42 4.10
N LEU A 666 -46.91 3.23 4.61
CA LEU A 666 -47.69 2.57 5.67
C LEU A 666 -47.35 3.11 7.06
N VAL A 667 -46.10 3.54 7.28
CA VAL A 667 -45.66 4.18 8.53
C VAL A 667 -46.25 5.59 8.65
N MET A 668 -46.15 6.41 7.60
CA MET A 668 -46.66 7.78 7.53
C MET A 668 -47.65 7.91 6.34
N PRO A 669 -48.95 7.60 6.53
CA PRO A 669 -49.92 7.56 5.41
C PRO A 669 -50.28 8.93 4.82
N ASP A 670 -50.10 9.99 5.60
CA ASP A 670 -50.44 11.37 5.22
C ASP A 670 -49.26 12.11 4.56
N ASP A 671 -48.07 11.51 4.58
CA ASP A 671 -46.84 12.07 4.03
C ASP A 671 -46.28 11.18 2.91
N SER A 672 -45.47 11.75 2.04
CA SER A 672 -44.86 11.01 0.92
C SER A 672 -43.40 11.38 0.74
N LEU A 673 -42.61 10.40 0.28
CA LEU A 673 -41.23 10.63 -0.13
C LEU A 673 -41.21 11.51 -1.39
N GLU A 674 -40.52 12.65 -1.31
CA GLU A 674 -40.29 13.59 -2.40
C GLU A 674 -38.79 13.77 -2.67
N ARG A 675 -38.41 14.25 -3.86
CA ARG A 675 -37.00 14.49 -4.19
C ARG A 675 -36.43 15.59 -3.29
N ILE A 676 -35.26 15.35 -2.71
CA ILE A 676 -34.48 16.40 -2.04
C ILE A 676 -33.68 17.12 -3.13
N GLU A 677 -33.98 18.39 -3.35
CA GLU A 677 -33.34 19.19 -4.40
C GLU A 677 -31.87 19.47 -4.06
N ALA A 678 -31.00 19.54 -5.07
CA ALA A 678 -29.56 19.75 -4.88
C ALA A 678 -29.19 21.09 -4.20
N THR A 679 -30.15 22.01 -4.10
CA THR A 679 -30.02 23.30 -3.40
C THR A 679 -30.50 23.27 -1.95
N ASP A 680 -31.03 22.14 -1.47
CA ASP A 680 -31.48 21.99 -0.09
C ASP A 680 -30.30 22.14 0.89
N ASP A 681 -30.57 22.70 2.08
CA ASP A 681 -29.54 22.99 3.07
C ASP A 681 -28.82 21.72 3.54
N LEU A 682 -29.50 20.55 3.54
CA LEU A 682 -28.94 19.22 3.78
C LEU A 682 -27.72 18.93 2.89
N LEU A 683 -27.76 19.37 1.63
CA LEU A 683 -26.75 19.09 0.61
C LEU A 683 -25.74 20.24 0.45
N SER A 684 -25.76 21.19 1.38
CA SER A 684 -24.91 22.37 1.38
C SER A 684 -23.97 22.40 2.59
N THR A 685 -23.17 23.46 2.69
CA THR A 685 -22.32 23.72 3.86
C THR A 685 -23.07 24.36 5.03
N ALA A 686 -24.40 24.53 4.97
CA ALA A 686 -25.20 25.23 5.98
C ALA A 686 -25.04 24.63 7.39
N HIS A 687 -25.00 23.29 7.49
CA HIS A 687 -24.82 22.55 8.76
C HIS A 687 -23.35 22.18 9.03
N GLY A 688 -22.39 22.89 8.41
CA GLY A 688 -20.96 22.61 8.54
C GLY A 688 -20.47 21.37 7.77
N GLY A 689 -21.29 20.86 6.85
CA GLY A 689 -20.97 19.73 5.97
C GLY A 689 -20.26 20.13 4.67
N TYR A 690 -20.38 19.27 3.66
CA TYR A 690 -19.80 19.44 2.34
C TYR A 690 -20.81 20.03 1.34
N ASP A 691 -20.33 20.73 0.31
CA ASP A 691 -21.16 21.12 -0.85
C ASP A 691 -21.35 19.91 -1.77
N LEU A 692 -22.59 19.41 -1.83
CA LEU A 692 -22.99 18.19 -2.56
C LEU A 692 -23.93 18.49 -3.73
N LYS A 693 -23.91 19.72 -4.26
CA LYS A 693 -24.65 20.07 -5.48
C LYS A 693 -24.30 19.16 -6.67
N ARG A 694 -23.06 18.66 -6.68
CA ARG A 694 -22.59 17.67 -7.64
C ARG A 694 -21.84 16.57 -6.91
N VAL A 695 -22.16 15.35 -7.28
CA VAL A 695 -21.56 14.13 -6.78
C VAL A 695 -21.19 13.23 -7.95
N GLU A 696 -20.21 12.39 -7.72
CA GLU A 696 -19.75 11.39 -8.66
C GLU A 696 -20.54 10.10 -8.46
N VAL A 697 -21.23 9.69 -9.52
CA VAL A 697 -22.01 8.45 -9.58
C VAL A 697 -21.32 7.49 -10.53
N ARG A 698 -21.14 6.26 -10.07
CA ARG A 698 -20.61 5.16 -10.86
C ARG A 698 -21.75 4.47 -11.61
N ASP A 699 -21.65 4.45 -12.94
CA ASP A 699 -22.52 3.68 -13.81
C ASP A 699 -21.73 2.47 -14.39
N PRO A 700 -22.02 1.22 -13.97
CA PRO A 700 -21.42 0.03 -14.58
C PRO A 700 -21.71 0.04 -16.09
N GLN A 701 -20.68 -0.15 -16.92
CA GLN A 701 -20.90 -0.24 -18.36
C GLN A 701 -21.28 -1.68 -18.72
N PRO A 702 -22.22 -1.89 -19.67
CA PRO A 702 -22.40 -3.20 -20.26
C PRO A 702 -21.09 -3.59 -20.97
N ALA A 703 -20.41 -4.61 -20.44
CA ALA A 703 -19.26 -5.22 -21.08
C ALA A 703 -19.71 -6.45 -21.87
N GLU A 704 -19.19 -6.62 -23.08
CA GLU A 704 -19.26 -7.91 -23.78
C GLU A 704 -18.48 -8.96 -22.97
N GLN A 705 -18.90 -10.24 -23.02
CA GLN A 705 -18.33 -11.31 -22.18
C GLN A 705 -16.79 -11.44 -22.26
N ASP A 706 -16.19 -10.99 -23.37
CA ASP A 706 -14.76 -11.11 -23.68
C ASP A 706 -13.97 -9.80 -23.50
N THR A 707 -14.51 -8.81 -22.78
CA THR A 707 -13.81 -7.53 -22.54
C THR A 707 -13.60 -7.27 -21.04
N PRO A 708 -12.46 -6.66 -20.62
CA PRO A 708 -12.26 -6.25 -19.24
C PRO A 708 -13.39 -5.36 -18.72
N LEU A 709 -13.78 -5.55 -17.47
CA LEU A 709 -14.82 -4.73 -16.85
C LEU A 709 -14.36 -3.27 -16.70
N ALA A 710 -15.25 -2.34 -17.02
CA ALA A 710 -15.04 -0.91 -16.82
C ALA A 710 -16.28 -0.25 -16.23
N ALA A 711 -16.08 0.60 -15.22
CA ALA A 711 -17.10 1.51 -14.74
C ALA A 711 -16.81 2.93 -15.26
N ARG A 712 -17.86 3.68 -15.62
CA ARG A 712 -17.72 5.12 -15.90
C ARG A 712 -18.24 5.89 -14.71
N VAL A 713 -17.40 6.78 -14.19
CA VAL A 713 -17.80 7.78 -13.19
C VAL A 713 -18.34 9.00 -13.93
N ARG A 714 -19.47 9.53 -13.49
CA ARG A 714 -20.08 10.75 -14.04
C ARG A 714 -20.48 11.67 -12.90
N GLN A 715 -20.16 12.96 -13.04
CA GLN A 715 -20.71 13.98 -12.16
C GLN A 715 -22.17 14.27 -12.49
N ARG A 716 -23.04 14.20 -11.47
CA ARG A 716 -24.48 14.51 -11.55
C ARG A 716 -24.95 15.12 -10.23
N GLU A 717 -26.20 15.54 -10.17
CA GLU A 717 -26.86 15.88 -8.91
C GLU A 717 -27.10 14.62 -8.08
N PRO A 718 -27.06 14.70 -6.73
CA PRO A 718 -27.41 13.58 -5.88
C PRO A 718 -28.88 13.19 -6.06
N GLU A 719 -29.14 11.89 -6.03
CA GLU A 719 -30.48 11.31 -6.06
C GLU A 719 -30.84 10.89 -4.63
N LEU A 720 -31.53 11.77 -3.89
CA LEU A 720 -32.09 11.50 -2.58
C LEU A 720 -33.60 11.81 -2.55
N GLU A 721 -34.32 11.03 -1.77
CA GLU A 721 -35.74 11.20 -1.46
C GLU A 721 -35.90 11.48 0.04
N GLY A 722 -36.83 12.35 0.40
CA GLY A 722 -37.07 12.79 1.77
C GLY A 722 -38.55 12.77 2.14
N LEU A 723 -38.86 12.50 3.39
CA LEU A 723 -40.21 12.65 3.97
C LEU A 723 -40.15 13.69 5.08
N LYS A 724 -40.91 14.78 4.94
CA LYS A 724 -40.94 15.87 5.93
C LYS A 724 -41.88 15.57 7.09
N ILE A 725 -41.43 15.89 8.30
CA ILE A 725 -42.22 15.77 9.54
C ILE A 725 -41.96 17.02 10.35
N ASN A 726 -42.97 17.89 10.52
CA ASN A 726 -42.83 19.18 11.18
C ASN A 726 -41.69 20.04 10.59
N ASP A 727 -41.69 20.22 9.27
CA ASP A 727 -40.73 21.01 8.47
C ASP A 727 -39.27 20.51 8.42
N ARG A 728 -38.93 19.38 9.05
CA ARG A 728 -37.62 18.70 8.93
C ARG A 728 -37.69 17.40 8.13
N TRP A 729 -36.60 16.97 7.52
CA TRP A 729 -36.50 15.64 6.89
C TRP A 729 -36.42 14.54 7.95
N GLY A 730 -37.51 13.82 8.19
CA GLY A 730 -37.57 12.71 9.14
C GLY A 730 -37.13 11.37 8.54
N VAL A 731 -37.30 11.19 7.24
CA VAL A 731 -36.77 10.05 6.48
C VAL A 731 -35.96 10.59 5.33
N ILE A 732 -34.76 10.07 5.14
CA ILE A 732 -33.87 10.38 4.02
C ILE A 732 -33.48 9.05 3.39
N PHE A 733 -33.78 8.90 2.10
CA PHE A 733 -33.59 7.67 1.35
C PHE A 733 -32.78 7.92 0.09
N SER A 734 -31.74 7.12 -0.13
CA SER A 734 -30.99 7.09 -1.36
C SER A 734 -31.39 5.89 -2.22
N PRO A 735 -32.01 6.09 -3.40
CA PRO A 735 -32.21 5.02 -4.37
C PRO A 735 -30.91 4.46 -4.95
N LEU A 736 -29.80 5.22 -4.84
CA LEU A 736 -28.45 4.79 -5.23
C LEU A 736 -27.68 4.24 -4.04
N ASP A 737 -26.71 3.36 -4.30
CA ASP A 737 -25.90 2.74 -3.27
C ASP A 737 -24.99 3.76 -2.55
N LEU A 738 -25.13 3.83 -1.23
CA LEU A 738 -24.16 4.42 -0.30
C LEU A 738 -23.37 3.30 0.39
N SER A 739 -24.04 2.19 0.68
CA SER A 739 -23.57 1.14 1.57
C SER A 739 -22.36 0.37 1.03
N CYS A 740 -22.40 -0.16 -0.19
CA CYS A 740 -21.23 -0.88 -0.72
C CYS A 740 -20.03 0.07 -0.92
N ALA A 741 -20.27 1.32 -1.34
CA ALA A 741 -19.23 2.34 -1.44
C ALA A 741 -18.52 2.59 -0.08
N LEU A 742 -19.27 2.55 1.02
CA LEU A 742 -18.75 2.69 2.38
C LEU A 742 -18.00 1.44 2.91
N GLU A 743 -18.16 0.26 2.33
CA GLU A 743 -17.44 -0.97 2.74
C GLU A 743 -15.97 -1.05 2.26
N LYS A 744 -15.44 0.03 1.66
CA LYS A 744 -14.09 0.13 1.06
C LYS A 744 -13.86 -0.81 -0.14
N HIS A 745 -14.92 -1.32 -0.75
CA HIS A 745 -14.82 -2.12 -1.96
C HIS A 745 -15.80 -1.58 -2.99
N GLU A 746 -15.25 -0.85 -3.94
CA GLU A 746 -16.00 -0.30 -5.06
C GLU A 746 -16.28 -1.42 -6.06
N ALA A 747 -17.31 -2.22 -5.80
CA ALA A 747 -17.74 -3.24 -6.74
C ALA A 747 -18.09 -2.57 -8.09
N ILE A 748 -17.25 -2.77 -9.11
CA ILE A 748 -17.38 -2.15 -10.45
C ILE A 748 -18.76 -2.38 -11.05
N GLU A 749 -19.42 -3.47 -10.67
CA GLU A 749 -20.76 -3.87 -11.12
C GLU A 749 -21.91 -3.16 -10.39
N CYS A 750 -21.66 -2.50 -9.25
CA CYS A 750 -22.69 -1.83 -8.48
C CYS A 750 -22.81 -0.36 -8.88
N ARG A 751 -24.03 0.03 -9.27
CA ARG A 751 -24.43 1.41 -9.51
C ARG A 751 -24.63 2.12 -8.17
N GLY A 752 -23.94 3.24 -7.97
CA GLY A 752 -23.87 3.92 -6.67
C GLY A 752 -23.00 5.15 -6.70
N TYR A 753 -22.91 5.85 -5.57
CA TYR A 753 -21.96 6.96 -5.42
C TYR A 753 -20.52 6.44 -5.32
N THR A 754 -19.54 7.29 -5.62
CA THR A 754 -18.15 7.03 -5.24
C THR A 754 -18.03 6.95 -3.73
N ARG A 755 -16.98 6.30 -3.23
CA ARG A 755 -16.76 6.21 -1.78
C ARG A 755 -16.69 7.59 -1.10
N GLU A 756 -16.03 8.54 -1.74
CA GLU A 756 -15.88 9.89 -1.19
C GLU A 756 -17.23 10.58 -1.04
N ASP A 757 -18.05 10.59 -2.09
CA ASP A 757 -19.35 11.26 -2.04
C ASP A 757 -20.37 10.48 -1.20
N ALA A 758 -20.32 9.15 -1.17
CA ALA A 758 -21.15 8.37 -0.25
C ALA A 758 -20.87 8.72 1.22
N ALA A 759 -19.59 8.89 1.58
CA ALA A 759 -19.20 9.30 2.92
C ALA A 759 -19.61 10.74 3.22
N ARG A 760 -19.42 11.68 2.27
CA ARG A 760 -19.84 13.06 2.44
C ARG A 760 -21.36 13.21 2.59
N ILE A 761 -22.14 12.49 1.78
CA ILE A 761 -23.61 12.43 1.89
C ILE A 761 -24.01 11.95 3.29
N GLY A 762 -23.50 10.80 3.73
CA GLY A 762 -23.83 10.26 5.05
C GLY A 762 -23.43 11.21 6.20
N VAL A 763 -22.30 11.89 6.08
CA VAL A 763 -21.84 12.87 7.08
C VAL A 763 -22.73 14.13 7.09
N ASN A 764 -23.12 14.65 5.92
CA ASN A 764 -24.08 15.76 5.84
C ASN A 764 -25.42 15.40 6.49
N VAL A 765 -25.92 14.19 6.26
CA VAL A 765 -27.14 13.71 6.92
C VAL A 765 -26.99 13.68 8.44
N ILE A 766 -25.87 13.16 8.96
CA ILE A 766 -25.61 13.15 10.41
C ILE A 766 -25.54 14.57 10.97
N LEU A 767 -24.93 15.52 10.27
CA LEU A 767 -24.86 16.91 10.74
C LEU A 767 -26.23 17.58 10.75
N TYR A 768 -27.01 17.36 9.70
CA TYR A 768 -28.38 17.84 9.61
C TYR A 768 -29.22 17.33 10.78
N THR A 769 -29.09 16.06 11.20
CA THR A 769 -29.88 15.57 12.35
C THR A 769 -29.50 16.19 13.70
N LEU A 770 -28.35 16.85 13.81
CA LEU A 770 -27.89 17.52 15.03
C LEU A 770 -28.33 18.99 15.09
N ASP A 771 -28.62 19.61 13.94
CA ASP A 771 -29.12 20.98 13.80
C ASP A 771 -30.14 21.06 12.64
N PRO A 772 -31.32 20.40 12.75
CA PRO A 772 -32.23 20.09 11.63
C PRO A 772 -33.15 21.22 11.16
#